data_AF-A0A7K1SPI9-F1
#
_entry.id   AF-A0A7K1SPI9-F1
#
_cell.length_a   1.000
_cell.length_b   1.000
_cell.length_c   1.000
_cell.angle_alpha   90.00
_cell.angle_beta   90.00
_cell.angle_gamma   90.00
#
_symmetry.space_group_name_H-M   'P 1'
#
loop_
_entity.id
_entity.type
_entity.pdbx_description
1 polymer ?
#
loop_
_entity_poly.entity_id
_entity_poly.type
_entity_poly.pdbx_seq_one_letter_code
_entity_poly.pdbx_strand_id
1 'polypeptide(L)'
;MPVRWSGTSFGKKLGSFSSLFDTRNELYLKPNFFYITQYDLAFLVAISIVLNFAMLLGFTRKANRATNRLLAAALTVAALWMANSLAVNIRLAAYVPVFSLAFGPFIFFYVLKLTKPVFRFHWKDLLHFIPALVEQFLRSSPLLPFLAFISGSIYLYCAHRLIERFYQSKPFHDGDRYRYEFRWLHRLLKGFGLLWILWIPFWASGNDELLCILLMAMLIWIAARAFLRPEIGVRPDRVPISRPLVLDELKQKGSWMKKAVKEKRYYEDPELSLGSLAEKLGVPAHELSRVLNTVFKKSFNQFINEYRVQEAIRKMQDPAYDHITLLGIAYDSGFNSQSTFSRFFKHFTGKSPVDYKNGLKKDCSTYKLTSYGRFATTILPEKSNRNFMFKNHLTIARRNMLRNKGTAFINIAGLSIGMAATILIMLWVQNELSFDRYQPDIGDLYRIKSKLRIASNETWLWETSQYILGDNASGQIPEINMVARLKPRNNSDLVLHYQQKIIAEKKSAYVDEQWFNMFHYDFINGSSEDFSKNPFSLILTSTAAKRYFGTEPAVGKVVRIDRTTYQVRGVVKDNPANSSFQYDVLIPMAARLSNPDDRKNASDWGNYNYITFLKLRTGANPVAVSAKLTQILRANEKNRDDKSDYSLLKVEDMHFENDLERSAFNHGSRTMVNVFIVLGLLLLSTACINYVNLTTARASVRSKEVSIRKLVGAEKMQLFGQFMAESFLISVLSLAAALLLVELSLPWFESFTGKEFDQPLYIPSVWLVIAVTLLISFLLNGIYPAALLSSFQPLHVFKGRNLLNFNDSSLRKTLVVIQFTISVILITGTVIIYCQLRYVQTKDIGYDRSQVFTFTFPYWTIHDPDLKKPEVLLNSVKQALKQEASIADVTTASTRLTDFDNQSSSFDWEGKPNDFKPVLAPLQADPDFQRMMRLKIAEGRWFNSGIADQHNVLLNETAVQTLQLQSPIIGRRFMHQGDTGVIIGVVKDFNYKSLREKIGPMVITNQPSGGFYIKTTVRNTSAAILAAQKIWKKFFPDDPFDYEFLDDNYTNLYKTEQQSSVLFTLFAGIALVVSALGLLGLAAFAAEQKVKEIGIRKVLGASVQQIVGLLTIDFVKLVLLASILAFPIAWWAMNEWLQDFAYKITLSWWIFALSGAIALTIALLTVSYQAIKAAVANPVKSLQSE
;
A
#
# COMPACT_ATOMS: atom_id res chain seq x y z
N MET A 1 17.47 -35.31 40.99
CA MET A 1 17.31 -35.03 42.44
C MET A 1 18.62 -34.43 42.94
N PRO A 2 18.65 -33.46 43.89
CA PRO A 2 17.53 -32.81 44.56
C PRO A 2 17.54 -31.26 44.56
N VAL A 3 16.35 -30.78 44.88
CA VAL A 3 15.84 -29.50 45.40
C VAL A 3 16.75 -28.77 46.40
N ARG A 4 16.80 -27.42 46.34
CA ARG A 4 16.68 -26.56 47.53
C ARG A 4 16.20 -25.13 47.21
N TRP A 5 15.09 -24.76 47.86
CA TRP A 5 14.50 -23.43 47.98
C TRP A 5 15.12 -22.64 49.13
N SER A 6 15.23 -21.31 49.00
CA SER A 6 15.08 -20.23 50.01
C SER A 6 15.69 -18.96 49.40
N GLY A 7 15.20 -17.74 49.56
CA GLY A 7 14.06 -17.16 50.26
C GLY A 7 14.22 -15.63 50.20
N THR A 8 13.16 -14.95 49.75
CA THR A 8 12.67 -13.61 50.17
C THR A 8 13.49 -12.30 50.01
N SER A 9 12.73 -11.26 49.57
CA SER A 9 12.84 -9.81 49.84
C SER A 9 13.30 -8.99 48.62
N PHE A 10 12.42 -8.48 47.75
CA PHE A 10 11.46 -7.37 47.95
C PHE A 10 12.12 -6.07 48.47
N GLY A 11 12.76 -5.34 47.56
CA GLY A 11 13.20 -3.96 47.77
C GLY A 11 14.15 -3.49 46.67
N LYS A 12 13.75 -2.45 45.92
CA LYS A 12 14.47 -1.79 44.80
C LYS A 12 14.30 -2.43 43.40
N LYS A 13 13.15 -2.18 42.78
CA LYS A 13 13.04 -1.99 41.31
C LYS A 13 11.81 -1.14 41.00
N LEU A 14 11.96 0.16 41.21
CA LEU A 14 11.03 1.21 40.72
C LEU A 14 11.74 2.13 39.71
N GLY A 15 12.72 1.60 38.97
CA GLY A 15 13.55 2.36 38.04
C GLY A 15 14.01 1.53 36.84
N SER A 16 13.11 0.79 36.17
CA SER A 16 13.42 0.11 34.90
C SER A 16 12.27 0.14 33.90
N PHE A 17 11.68 1.33 33.68
CA PHE A 17 10.77 1.57 32.55
C PHE A 17 11.51 2.05 31.27
N SER A 18 12.84 2.20 31.31
CA SER A 18 13.65 2.68 30.18
C SER A 18 14.31 1.59 29.33
N SER A 19 14.18 0.30 29.66
CA SER A 19 14.87 -0.80 28.94
C SER A 19 13.97 -1.60 27.99
N LEU A 20 12.78 -1.10 27.65
CA LEU A 20 11.86 -1.74 26.69
C LEU A 20 12.05 -1.24 25.23
N PHE A 21 12.99 -0.31 25.00
CA PHE A 21 13.23 0.30 23.68
C PHE A 21 14.61 -0.01 23.07
N ASP A 22 15.40 -0.89 23.67
CA ASP A 22 16.71 -1.26 23.13
C ASP A 22 16.68 -2.67 22.52
N THR A 23 16.14 -2.76 21.30
CA THR A 23 16.29 -3.93 20.42
C THR A 23 17.04 -3.54 19.16
N ARG A 24 18.25 -3.00 19.32
CA ARG A 24 19.32 -3.13 18.33
C ARG A 24 19.92 -4.53 18.48
N ASN A 25 19.35 -5.54 17.83
CA ASN A 25 20.03 -6.82 17.64
C ASN A 25 19.92 -7.29 16.20
N GLU A 26 21.07 -7.71 15.71
CA GLU A 26 21.41 -8.21 14.37
C GLU A 26 20.47 -9.32 13.91
N LEU A 27 19.89 -9.16 12.71
CA LEU A 27 19.22 -10.23 11.98
C LEU A 27 19.52 -10.08 10.49
N TYR A 28 20.40 -10.97 10.02
CA TYR A 28 20.86 -11.12 8.65
C TYR A 28 19.69 -11.17 7.66
N LEU A 29 19.79 -10.31 6.65
CA LEU A 29 18.81 -10.06 5.60
C LEU A 29 18.86 -11.14 4.50
N LYS A 30 17.69 -11.69 4.11
CA LYS A 30 17.54 -12.33 2.80
C LYS A 30 17.59 -11.24 1.71
N PRO A 31 18.45 -11.37 0.70
CA PRO A 31 18.52 -10.45 -0.42
C PRO A 31 17.34 -10.73 -1.37
N ASN A 32 16.88 -9.73 -2.09
CA ASN A 32 15.94 -9.80 -3.23
C ASN A 32 14.47 -9.48 -2.94
N PHE A 33 14.16 -8.18 -2.87
CA PHE A 33 12.80 -7.62 -2.77
C PHE A 33 11.98 -7.71 -4.08
N PHE A 34 12.63 -7.92 -5.23
CA PHE A 34 11.99 -8.01 -6.56
C PHE A 34 12.19 -9.36 -7.27
N TYR A 35 12.81 -10.35 -6.62
CA TYR A 35 12.40 -11.72 -6.90
C TYR A 35 11.04 -11.86 -6.22
N ILE A 36 9.96 -11.55 -6.95
CA ILE A 36 8.66 -12.10 -6.59
C ILE A 36 8.88 -13.60 -6.62
N THR A 37 9.09 -14.19 -5.44
CA THR A 37 9.15 -15.63 -5.35
C THR A 37 7.79 -16.15 -5.83
N GLN A 38 7.75 -17.38 -6.33
CA GLN A 38 6.46 -17.99 -6.66
C GLN A 38 5.50 -17.96 -5.45
N TYR A 39 6.06 -17.91 -4.22
CA TYR A 39 5.34 -17.72 -2.98
C TYR A 39 4.73 -16.31 -2.86
N ASP A 40 5.48 -15.22 -3.05
CA ASP A 40 4.94 -13.85 -2.95
C ASP A 40 3.78 -13.60 -3.95
N LEU A 41 3.91 -14.14 -5.16
CA LEU A 41 2.84 -14.10 -6.15
C LEU A 41 1.62 -14.90 -5.69
N ALA A 42 1.84 -16.11 -5.16
CA ALA A 42 0.78 -16.94 -4.61
C ALA A 42 0.10 -16.27 -3.40
N PHE A 43 0.84 -15.54 -2.57
CA PHE A 43 0.33 -14.75 -1.45
C PHE A 43 -0.59 -13.62 -1.92
N LEU A 44 -0.15 -12.79 -2.89
CA LEU A 44 -0.96 -11.72 -3.46
C LEU A 44 -2.25 -12.24 -4.11
N VAL A 45 -2.15 -13.37 -4.84
CA VAL A 45 -3.30 -14.04 -5.45
C VAL A 45 -4.24 -14.58 -4.37
N ALA A 46 -3.72 -15.25 -3.35
CA ALA A 46 -4.52 -15.80 -2.26
C ALA A 46 -5.25 -14.70 -1.47
N ILE A 47 -4.56 -13.61 -1.09
CA ILE A 47 -5.15 -12.45 -0.42
C ILE A 47 -6.28 -11.86 -1.27
N SER A 48 -6.05 -11.67 -2.57
CA SER A 48 -7.07 -11.14 -3.50
C SER A 48 -8.31 -12.03 -3.59
N ILE A 49 -8.12 -13.36 -3.67
CA ILE A 49 -9.23 -14.33 -3.72
C ILE A 49 -9.98 -14.38 -2.39
N VAL A 50 -9.28 -14.34 -1.26
CA VAL A 50 -9.86 -14.39 0.08
C VAL A 50 -10.68 -13.14 0.37
N LEU A 51 -10.16 -11.94 0.04
CA LEU A 51 -10.90 -10.69 0.15
C LEU A 51 -12.17 -10.72 -0.70
N ASN A 52 -12.11 -11.25 -1.93
CA ASN A 52 -13.30 -11.47 -2.76
C ASN A 52 -14.34 -12.38 -2.08
N PHE A 53 -13.92 -13.52 -1.52
CA PHE A 53 -14.83 -14.43 -0.82
C PHE A 53 -15.37 -13.85 0.50
N ALA A 54 -14.56 -13.08 1.23
CA ALA A 54 -14.98 -12.34 2.41
C ALA A 54 -16.09 -11.35 2.05
N MET A 55 -15.92 -10.58 0.96
CA MET A 55 -16.97 -9.70 0.43
C MET A 55 -18.22 -10.49 0.02
N LEU A 56 -18.06 -11.59 -0.73
CA LEU A 56 -19.19 -12.42 -1.14
C LEU A 56 -20.00 -12.90 0.08
N LEU A 57 -19.35 -13.48 1.08
CA LEU A 57 -20.00 -14.03 2.27
C LEU A 57 -20.59 -12.96 3.19
N GLY A 58 -19.84 -11.88 3.47
CA GLY A 58 -20.24 -10.84 4.41
C GLY A 58 -21.51 -10.09 4.00
N PHE A 59 -21.73 -9.99 2.68
CA PHE A 59 -22.88 -9.29 2.11
C PHE A 59 -23.98 -10.22 1.58
N THR A 60 -23.79 -11.54 1.60
CA THR A 60 -24.90 -12.48 1.28
C THR A 60 -26.09 -12.29 2.24
N ARG A 61 -27.31 -12.20 1.69
CA ARG A 61 -28.56 -12.22 2.45
C ARG A 61 -29.28 -13.57 2.36
N LYS A 62 -28.50 -14.64 2.50
CA LYS A 62 -28.97 -16.02 2.65
C LYS A 62 -29.62 -16.23 4.03
N ALA A 63 -30.42 -17.29 4.21
CA ALA A 63 -31.06 -17.64 5.50
C ALA A 63 -30.06 -17.67 6.69
N ASN A 64 -28.79 -17.99 6.41
CA ASN A 64 -27.67 -18.02 7.37
C ASN A 64 -26.83 -16.72 7.41
N ARG A 65 -27.42 -15.54 7.16
CA ARG A 65 -26.72 -14.25 7.05
C ARG A 65 -25.78 -13.92 8.21
N ALA A 66 -26.24 -14.09 9.45
CA ALA A 66 -25.42 -13.81 10.64
C ALA A 66 -24.18 -14.73 10.68
N THR A 67 -24.36 -15.97 10.25
CA THR A 67 -23.32 -17.00 10.20
C THR A 67 -22.29 -16.67 9.12
N ASN A 68 -22.72 -16.35 7.90
CA ASN A 68 -21.80 -16.02 6.80
C ASN A 68 -20.95 -14.76 7.08
N ARG A 69 -21.46 -13.80 7.86
CA ARG A 69 -20.70 -12.62 8.31
C ARG A 69 -19.56 -12.96 9.25
N LEU A 70 -19.74 -13.96 10.11
CA LEU A 70 -18.67 -14.44 11.00
C LEU A 70 -17.56 -15.13 10.19
N LEU A 71 -17.92 -15.92 9.18
CA LEU A 71 -16.95 -16.51 8.26
C LEU A 71 -16.23 -15.45 7.40
N ALA A 72 -16.94 -14.42 6.95
CA ALA A 72 -16.34 -13.30 6.23
C ALA A 72 -15.34 -12.50 7.10
N ALA A 73 -15.66 -12.30 8.38
CA ALA A 73 -14.73 -11.68 9.33
C ALA A 73 -13.49 -12.56 9.54
N ALA A 74 -13.65 -13.89 9.68
CA ALA A 74 -12.53 -14.82 9.76
C ALA A 74 -11.62 -14.76 8.52
N LEU A 75 -12.20 -14.71 7.31
CA LEU A 75 -11.45 -14.58 6.05
C LEU A 75 -10.73 -13.23 5.96
N THR A 76 -11.35 -12.15 6.43
CA THR A 76 -10.72 -10.81 6.44
C THR A 76 -9.54 -10.78 7.41
N VAL A 77 -9.68 -11.37 8.60
CA VAL A 77 -8.59 -11.53 9.57
C VAL A 77 -7.47 -12.39 8.99
N ALA A 78 -7.81 -13.48 8.30
CA ALA A 78 -6.81 -14.33 7.65
C ALA A 78 -6.07 -13.60 6.51
N ALA A 79 -6.78 -12.79 5.72
CA ALA A 79 -6.16 -11.95 4.69
C ALA A 79 -5.24 -10.88 5.30
N LEU A 80 -5.62 -10.25 6.41
CA LEU A 80 -4.79 -9.29 7.14
C LEU A 80 -3.57 -9.96 7.78
N TRP A 81 -3.75 -11.14 8.36
CA TRP A 81 -2.64 -11.93 8.91
C TRP A 81 -1.63 -12.33 7.83
N MET A 82 -2.11 -12.72 6.65
CA MET A 82 -1.29 -13.08 5.50
C MET A 82 -0.63 -11.86 4.85
N ALA A 83 -1.36 -10.73 4.76
CA ALA A 83 -0.79 -9.45 4.35
C ALA A 83 0.29 -8.98 5.34
N ASN A 84 0.13 -9.26 6.64
CA ASN A 84 1.15 -9.00 7.63
C ASN A 84 2.36 -9.93 7.48
N SER A 85 2.17 -11.22 7.19
CA SER A 85 3.27 -12.17 6.90
C SER A 85 4.05 -11.77 5.66
N LEU A 86 3.37 -11.41 4.57
CA LEU A 86 3.98 -10.78 3.39
C LEU A 86 4.69 -9.46 3.77
N ALA A 87 4.07 -8.66 4.63
CA ALA A 87 4.64 -7.41 5.12
C ALA A 87 5.84 -7.64 6.05
N VAL A 88 5.99 -8.77 6.75
CA VAL A 88 7.21 -9.10 7.51
C VAL A 88 8.35 -9.34 6.54
N ASN A 89 8.12 -10.09 5.46
CA ASN A 89 9.10 -10.30 4.38
C ASN A 89 9.52 -8.98 3.71
N ILE A 90 8.60 -8.03 3.61
CA ILE A 90 8.79 -6.71 2.99
C ILE A 90 9.17 -5.63 4.04
N ARG A 91 9.30 -5.98 5.33
CA ARG A 91 9.51 -5.04 6.47
C ARG A 91 8.44 -3.94 6.62
N LEU A 92 7.26 -4.16 6.07
CA LEU A 92 6.03 -3.36 6.24
C LEU A 92 5.15 -3.83 7.42
N ALA A 93 5.59 -4.83 8.19
CA ALA A 93 4.80 -5.45 9.27
C ALA A 93 4.35 -4.46 10.36
N ALA A 94 5.03 -3.32 10.51
CA ALA A 94 4.64 -2.23 11.41
C ALA A 94 3.37 -1.48 10.94
N TYR A 95 3.00 -1.59 9.67
CA TYR A 95 1.88 -0.84 9.07
C TYR A 95 0.63 -1.69 8.82
N VAL A 96 0.72 -3.02 8.86
CA VAL A 96 -0.43 -3.93 8.65
C VAL A 96 -1.00 -4.44 9.99
N PRO A 97 -2.22 -4.05 10.41
CA PRO A 97 -2.76 -4.44 11.71
C PRO A 97 -2.95 -5.96 11.83
N VAL A 98 -2.47 -6.54 12.93
CA VAL A 98 -2.53 -7.99 13.20
C VAL A 98 -3.71 -8.31 14.12
N PHE A 99 -4.60 -9.18 13.67
CA PHE A 99 -5.74 -9.67 14.45
C PHE A 99 -5.76 -11.19 14.52
N SER A 100 -4.59 -11.84 14.52
CA SER A 100 -4.47 -13.29 14.44
C SER A 100 -5.22 -14.01 15.58
N LEU A 101 -5.31 -13.37 16.76
CA LEU A 101 -6.05 -13.90 17.91
C LEU A 101 -7.58 -13.86 17.73
N ALA A 102 -8.10 -13.05 16.82
CA ALA A 102 -9.53 -12.98 16.51
C ALA A 102 -10.02 -14.12 15.61
N PHE A 103 -9.11 -14.80 14.89
CA PHE A 103 -9.45 -15.82 13.89
C PHE A 103 -10.18 -17.02 14.50
N GLY A 104 -9.62 -17.60 15.57
CA GLY A 104 -10.22 -18.74 16.30
C GLY A 104 -11.65 -18.46 16.78
N PRO A 105 -11.88 -17.36 17.54
CA PRO A 105 -13.22 -16.94 17.95
C PRO A 105 -14.21 -16.84 16.79
N PHE A 106 -13.84 -16.23 15.65
CA PHE A 106 -14.75 -16.10 14.50
C PHE A 106 -15.17 -17.46 13.92
N ILE A 107 -14.24 -18.43 13.80
CA ILE A 107 -14.56 -19.79 13.35
C ILE A 107 -15.48 -20.50 14.36
N PHE A 108 -15.20 -20.35 15.65
CA PHE A 108 -16.03 -20.94 16.69
C PHE A 108 -17.47 -20.41 16.65
N PHE A 109 -17.65 -19.08 16.62
CA PHE A 109 -18.98 -18.48 16.55
C PHE A 109 -19.70 -18.81 15.23
N TYR A 110 -18.97 -18.97 14.13
CA TYR A 110 -19.53 -19.47 12.87
C TYR A 110 -20.14 -20.88 13.05
N VAL A 111 -19.39 -21.81 13.64
CA VAL A 111 -19.87 -23.18 13.88
C VAL A 111 -20.97 -23.23 14.95
N LEU A 112 -20.87 -22.42 16.00
CA LEU A 112 -21.88 -22.30 17.04
C LEU A 112 -23.22 -21.82 16.45
N LYS A 113 -23.18 -20.82 15.57
CA LYS A 113 -24.39 -20.29 14.93
C LYS A 113 -25.00 -21.28 13.93
N LEU A 114 -24.18 -22.11 13.26
CA LEU A 114 -24.67 -23.21 12.41
C LEU A 114 -25.33 -24.33 13.20
N THR A 115 -24.72 -24.74 14.32
CA THR A 115 -25.22 -25.85 15.16
C THR A 115 -26.37 -25.44 16.08
N LYS A 116 -26.43 -24.17 16.47
CA LYS A 116 -27.51 -23.57 17.29
C LYS A 116 -28.06 -22.30 16.61
N PRO A 117 -29.01 -22.43 15.66
CA PRO A 117 -29.55 -21.29 14.91
C PRO A 117 -30.19 -20.19 15.79
N VAL A 118 -30.76 -20.58 16.94
CA VAL A 118 -31.44 -19.68 17.90
C VAL A 118 -30.47 -18.78 18.67
N PHE A 119 -29.18 -19.12 18.71
CA PHE A 119 -28.16 -18.37 19.47
C PHE A 119 -28.09 -16.90 19.04
N ARG A 120 -28.22 -15.95 19.98
CA ARG A 120 -28.00 -14.50 19.73
C ARG A 120 -26.67 -14.09 20.34
N PHE A 121 -25.90 -13.28 19.63
CA PHE A 121 -24.62 -12.75 20.10
C PHE A 121 -24.87 -11.70 21.19
N HIS A 122 -24.30 -11.91 22.39
CA HIS A 122 -24.44 -11.03 23.56
C HIS A 122 -23.14 -10.28 23.84
N TRP A 123 -23.21 -9.22 24.66
CA TRP A 123 -22.03 -8.43 25.07
C TRP A 123 -20.94 -9.27 25.76
N LYS A 124 -21.30 -10.34 26.49
CA LYS A 124 -20.34 -11.25 27.11
C LYS A 124 -19.51 -12.03 26.07
N ASP A 125 -20.04 -12.23 24.87
CA ASP A 125 -19.33 -12.91 23.78
C ASP A 125 -18.20 -12.05 23.19
N LEU A 126 -18.24 -10.71 23.40
CA LEU A 126 -17.14 -9.81 23.01
C LEU A 126 -15.87 -10.05 23.83
N LEU A 127 -15.96 -10.66 25.02
CA LEU A 127 -14.79 -10.99 25.86
C LEU A 127 -13.82 -11.93 25.14
N HIS A 128 -14.31 -12.79 24.24
CA HIS A 128 -13.49 -13.68 23.42
C HIS A 128 -12.58 -12.93 22.43
N PHE A 129 -12.83 -11.64 22.17
CA PHE A 129 -12.05 -10.79 21.27
C PHE A 129 -11.11 -9.81 21.99
N ILE A 130 -11.14 -9.74 23.34
CA ILE A 130 -10.20 -8.92 24.12
C ILE A 130 -8.73 -9.25 23.79
N PRO A 131 -8.32 -10.53 23.65
CA PRO A 131 -6.94 -10.85 23.27
C PRO A 131 -6.49 -10.21 21.94
N ALA A 132 -7.42 -9.99 20.99
CA ALA A 132 -7.11 -9.36 19.71
C ALA A 132 -6.92 -7.82 19.81
N LEU A 133 -7.44 -7.18 20.87
CA LEU A 133 -7.12 -5.78 21.16
C LEU A 133 -5.75 -5.66 21.85
N VAL A 134 -5.42 -6.62 22.73
CA VAL A 134 -4.11 -6.70 23.40
C VAL A 134 -3.00 -7.02 22.40
N GLU A 135 -3.31 -7.76 21.33
CA GLU A 135 -2.41 -8.06 20.20
C GLU A 135 -1.76 -6.80 19.60
N GLN A 136 -2.50 -5.69 19.52
CA GLN A 136 -1.99 -4.44 18.95
C GLN A 136 -0.89 -3.81 19.81
N PHE A 137 -0.90 -4.05 21.11
CA PHE A 137 0.12 -3.57 22.05
C PHE A 137 1.30 -4.55 22.19
N LEU A 138 1.10 -5.84 21.90
CA LEU A 138 2.12 -6.90 22.01
C LEU A 138 2.78 -7.27 20.66
N ARG A 139 2.64 -6.42 19.64
CA ARG A 139 3.05 -6.69 18.26
C ARG A 139 4.51 -7.09 18.10
N SER A 140 5.38 -6.59 18.98
CA SER A 140 6.83 -6.87 18.98
C SER A 140 7.23 -8.10 19.81
N SER A 141 6.28 -8.75 20.48
CA SER A 141 6.58 -9.87 21.38
C SER A 141 6.76 -11.19 20.61
N PRO A 142 7.83 -11.97 20.87
CA PRO A 142 8.05 -13.27 20.24
C PRO A 142 7.02 -14.33 20.68
N LEU A 143 6.20 -14.03 21.69
CA LEU A 143 5.16 -14.91 22.22
C LEU A 143 3.85 -14.85 21.42
N LEU A 144 3.66 -13.82 20.57
CA LEU A 144 2.41 -13.62 19.84
C LEU A 144 2.01 -14.80 18.92
N PRO A 145 2.92 -15.40 18.13
CA PRO A 145 2.60 -16.54 17.28
C PRO A 145 2.13 -17.76 18.09
N PHE A 146 2.74 -18.00 19.26
CA PHE A 146 2.34 -19.07 20.17
C PHE A 146 0.94 -18.83 20.75
N LEU A 147 0.64 -17.61 21.16
CA LEU A 147 -0.70 -17.24 21.64
C LEU A 147 -1.75 -17.41 20.54
N ALA A 148 -1.44 -17.01 19.31
CA ALA A 148 -2.31 -17.19 18.15
C ALA A 148 -2.56 -18.67 17.83
N PHE A 149 -1.51 -19.50 17.88
CA PHE A 149 -1.59 -20.95 17.71
C PHE A 149 -2.47 -21.61 18.78
N ILE A 150 -2.25 -21.27 20.06
CA ILE A 150 -3.01 -21.79 21.20
C ILE A 150 -4.49 -21.39 21.07
N SER A 151 -4.77 -20.12 20.80
CA SER A 151 -6.13 -19.62 20.57
C SER A 151 -6.81 -20.38 19.43
N GLY A 152 -6.16 -20.44 18.25
CA GLY A 152 -6.69 -21.16 17.09
C GLY A 152 -7.00 -22.63 17.40
N SER A 153 -6.09 -23.31 18.08
CA SER A 153 -6.23 -24.73 18.45
C SER A 153 -7.39 -24.97 19.43
N ILE A 154 -7.51 -24.14 20.47
CA ILE A 154 -8.61 -24.23 21.45
C ILE A 154 -9.95 -24.05 20.74
N TYR A 155 -10.11 -23.00 19.94
CA TYR A 155 -11.39 -22.70 19.29
C TYR A 155 -11.74 -23.69 18.17
N LEU A 156 -10.75 -24.23 17.45
CA LEU A 156 -10.96 -25.33 16.48
C LEU A 156 -11.44 -26.61 17.18
N TYR A 157 -10.83 -26.97 18.32
CA TYR A 157 -11.27 -28.10 19.14
C TYR A 157 -12.70 -27.90 19.67
N CYS A 158 -13.00 -26.71 20.19
CA CYS A 158 -14.35 -26.36 20.64
C CYS A 158 -15.37 -26.42 19.50
N ALA A 159 -15.02 -25.94 18.31
CA ALA A 159 -15.87 -26.00 17.12
C ALA A 159 -16.12 -27.46 16.68
N HIS A 160 -15.08 -28.31 16.73
CA HIS A 160 -15.21 -29.73 16.46
C HIS A 160 -16.16 -30.43 17.43
N ARG A 161 -16.00 -30.19 18.74
CA ARG A 161 -16.84 -30.75 19.80
C ARG A 161 -18.29 -30.28 19.73
N LEU A 162 -18.54 -29.05 19.27
CA LEU A 162 -19.90 -28.54 19.01
C LEU A 162 -20.62 -29.33 17.93
N ILE A 163 -19.91 -29.68 16.85
CA ILE A 163 -20.48 -30.48 15.75
C ILE A 163 -20.78 -31.91 16.23
N GLU A 164 -19.91 -32.51 17.04
CA GLU A 164 -20.15 -33.84 17.62
C GLU A 164 -21.35 -33.87 18.57
N ARG A 165 -21.43 -32.90 19.48
CA ARG A 165 -22.59 -32.75 20.38
C ARG A 165 -23.89 -32.53 19.60
N PHE A 166 -23.84 -31.78 18.50
CA PHE A 166 -24.99 -31.60 17.62
C PHE A 166 -25.47 -32.94 17.05
N TYR A 167 -24.55 -33.78 16.56
CA TYR A 167 -24.91 -35.11 16.06
C TYR A 167 -25.44 -36.05 17.15
N GLN A 168 -24.90 -35.98 18.37
CA GLN A 168 -25.35 -36.78 19.51
C GLN A 168 -26.75 -36.37 20.00
N SER A 169 -27.17 -35.11 19.79
CA SER A 169 -28.44 -34.58 20.28
C SER A 169 -29.68 -34.89 19.42
N LYS A 170 -29.54 -35.50 18.23
CA LYS A 170 -30.64 -35.75 17.30
C LYS A 170 -31.11 -37.22 17.37
N PRO A 171 -32.39 -37.52 17.68
CA PRO A 171 -32.91 -38.89 17.77
C PRO A 171 -32.88 -39.62 16.41
N PHE A 172 -32.84 -40.96 16.45
CA PHE A 172 -32.83 -41.83 15.27
C PHE A 172 -34.25 -42.04 14.75
N HIS A 173 -34.56 -41.51 13.55
CA HIS A 173 -35.75 -41.88 12.79
C HIS A 173 -35.38 -42.15 11.32
N ASP A 174 -35.94 -43.22 10.76
CA ASP A 174 -35.61 -43.76 9.44
C ASP A 174 -35.77 -42.72 8.32
N GLY A 175 -34.68 -42.47 7.59
CA GLY A 175 -34.68 -41.70 6.34
C GLY A 175 -34.17 -40.25 6.41
N ASP A 176 -33.64 -39.78 7.54
CA ASP A 176 -33.32 -38.36 7.72
C ASP A 176 -32.06 -37.89 6.95
N ARG A 177 -32.29 -37.15 5.86
CA ARG A 177 -31.29 -36.38 5.08
C ARG A 177 -30.46 -35.42 5.96
N TYR A 178 -30.93 -35.12 7.16
CA TYR A 178 -30.37 -34.18 8.14
C TYR A 178 -29.12 -34.70 8.89
N ARG A 179 -28.84 -36.02 8.91
CA ARG A 179 -27.66 -36.60 9.60
C ARG A 179 -26.31 -36.27 8.94
N TYR A 180 -26.30 -35.78 7.71
CA TYR A 180 -25.07 -35.48 6.97
C TYR A 180 -24.89 -34.01 6.61
N GLU A 181 -25.71 -33.12 7.17
CA GLU A 181 -25.71 -31.71 6.79
C GLU A 181 -24.39 -31.00 7.09
N PHE A 182 -23.70 -31.31 8.19
CA PHE A 182 -22.42 -30.69 8.52
C PHE A 182 -21.20 -31.57 8.21
N ARG A 183 -21.38 -32.72 7.55
CA ARG A 183 -20.28 -33.65 7.23
C ARG A 183 -19.18 -32.98 6.40
N TRP A 184 -19.57 -32.09 5.49
CA TRP A 184 -18.63 -31.32 4.68
C TRP A 184 -17.77 -30.36 5.53
N LEU A 185 -18.40 -29.58 6.41
CA LEU A 185 -17.73 -28.65 7.30
C LEU A 185 -16.87 -29.37 8.33
N HIS A 186 -17.35 -30.50 8.86
CA HIS A 186 -16.61 -31.34 9.79
C HIS A 186 -15.35 -31.94 9.15
N ARG A 187 -15.43 -32.43 7.90
CA ARG A 187 -14.25 -32.91 7.16
C ARG A 187 -13.26 -31.79 6.86
N LEU A 188 -13.75 -30.62 6.44
CA LEU A 188 -12.88 -29.47 6.16
C LEU A 188 -12.24 -28.90 7.43
N LEU A 189 -12.94 -28.83 8.55
CA LEU A 189 -12.37 -28.42 9.84
C LEU A 189 -11.35 -29.42 10.38
N LYS A 190 -11.57 -30.74 10.19
CA LYS A 190 -10.57 -31.77 10.54
C LYS A 190 -9.30 -31.61 9.71
N GLY A 191 -9.43 -31.43 8.39
CA GLY A 191 -8.28 -31.20 7.54
C GLY A 191 -7.59 -29.85 7.86
N PHE A 192 -8.35 -28.83 8.22
CA PHE A 192 -7.80 -27.52 8.62
C PHE A 192 -7.04 -27.64 9.95
N GLY A 193 -7.60 -28.38 10.91
CA GLY A 193 -6.93 -28.69 12.18
C GLY A 193 -5.65 -29.52 12.01
N LEU A 194 -5.64 -30.49 11.09
CA LEU A 194 -4.42 -31.26 10.77
C LEU A 194 -3.32 -30.37 10.20
N LEU A 195 -3.65 -29.49 9.25
CA LEU A 195 -2.72 -28.48 8.75
C LEU A 195 -2.30 -27.49 9.85
N TRP A 196 -3.23 -27.10 10.73
CA TRP A 196 -2.93 -26.19 11.84
C TRP A 196 -1.89 -26.77 12.80
N ILE A 197 -1.95 -28.07 13.11
CA ILE A 197 -0.98 -28.76 13.97
C ILE A 197 0.43 -28.78 13.36
N LEU A 198 0.54 -28.81 12.03
CA LEU A 198 1.82 -28.74 11.32
C LEU A 198 2.50 -27.35 11.45
N TRP A 199 1.86 -26.37 12.08
CA TRP A 199 2.47 -25.06 12.31
C TRP A 199 3.71 -25.12 13.21
N ILE A 200 3.72 -25.95 14.25
CA ILE A 200 4.88 -26.07 15.16
C ILE A 200 6.16 -26.50 14.41
N PRO A 201 6.19 -27.61 13.63
CA PRO A 201 7.40 -28.02 12.92
C PRO A 201 7.78 -27.09 11.75
N PHE A 202 6.82 -26.41 11.11
CA PHE A 202 7.11 -25.45 10.04
C PHE A 202 7.65 -24.11 10.54
N TRP A 203 7.17 -23.65 11.70
CA TRP A 203 7.72 -22.48 12.38
C TRP A 203 9.15 -22.73 12.88
N ALA A 204 9.41 -23.93 13.42
CA ALA A 204 10.74 -24.33 13.85
C ALA A 204 11.75 -24.50 12.70
N SER A 205 11.27 -24.82 11.48
CA SER A 205 12.13 -24.99 10.29
C SER A 205 12.32 -23.71 9.46
N GLY A 206 11.65 -22.60 9.80
CA GLY A 206 11.76 -21.33 9.07
C GLY A 206 11.10 -21.32 7.68
N ASN A 207 10.22 -22.28 7.38
CA ASN A 207 9.50 -22.44 6.09
C ASN A 207 7.98 -22.29 6.26
N ASP A 208 7.53 -21.34 7.07
CA ASP A 208 6.11 -21.11 7.41
C ASP A 208 5.23 -20.63 6.24
N GLU A 209 5.82 -20.10 5.17
CA GLU A 209 5.14 -19.57 3.98
C GLU A 209 4.26 -20.61 3.27
N LEU A 210 4.77 -21.84 3.06
CA LEU A 210 4.05 -22.89 2.33
C LEU A 210 2.85 -23.40 3.13
N LEU A 211 2.99 -23.52 4.45
CA LEU A 211 1.89 -23.90 5.33
C LEU A 211 0.78 -22.84 5.35
N CYS A 212 1.15 -21.54 5.36
CA CYS A 212 0.20 -20.45 5.29
C CYS A 212 -0.64 -20.50 4.00
N ILE A 213 -0.01 -20.77 2.85
CA ILE A 213 -0.73 -20.93 1.57
C ILE A 213 -1.70 -22.11 1.61
N LEU A 214 -1.29 -23.26 2.16
CA LEU A 214 -2.15 -24.44 2.27
C LEU A 214 -3.35 -24.21 3.20
N LEU A 215 -3.13 -23.58 4.35
CA LEU A 215 -4.20 -23.17 5.26
C LEU A 215 -5.20 -22.24 4.57
N MET A 216 -4.71 -21.33 3.73
CA MET A 216 -5.53 -20.38 3.00
C MET A 216 -6.29 -21.01 1.84
N ALA A 217 -5.68 -21.92 1.09
CA ALA A 217 -6.37 -22.72 0.08
C ALA A 217 -7.55 -23.48 0.72
N MET A 218 -7.36 -24.00 1.93
CA MET A 218 -8.42 -24.67 2.68
C MET A 218 -9.51 -23.71 3.17
N LEU A 219 -9.16 -22.51 3.62
CA LEU A 219 -10.14 -21.47 3.97
C LEU A 219 -10.94 -20.99 2.76
N ILE A 220 -10.27 -20.77 1.61
CA ILE A 220 -10.92 -20.49 0.33
C ILE A 220 -11.88 -21.62 -0.03
N TRP A 221 -11.50 -22.88 0.18
CA TRP A 221 -12.37 -24.01 -0.09
C TRP A 221 -13.60 -24.05 0.84
N ILE A 222 -13.41 -23.79 2.13
CA ILE A 222 -14.51 -23.65 3.11
C ILE A 222 -15.45 -22.52 2.66
N ALA A 223 -14.91 -21.36 2.28
CA ALA A 223 -15.64 -20.18 1.86
C ALA A 223 -16.43 -20.41 0.56
N ALA A 224 -15.76 -20.96 -0.46
CA ALA A 224 -16.35 -21.28 -1.75
C ALA A 224 -17.50 -22.28 -1.59
N ARG A 225 -17.30 -23.33 -0.80
CA ARG A 225 -18.33 -24.36 -0.59
C ARG A 225 -19.46 -23.88 0.33
N ALA A 226 -19.20 -22.95 1.27
CA ALA A 226 -20.24 -22.24 2.02
C ALA A 226 -21.10 -21.38 1.08
N PHE A 227 -20.47 -20.69 0.12
CA PHE A 227 -21.17 -19.84 -0.84
C PHE A 227 -21.96 -20.65 -1.90
N LEU A 228 -21.42 -21.77 -2.38
CA LEU A 228 -22.03 -22.57 -3.44
C LEU A 228 -23.20 -23.46 -2.99
N ARG A 229 -23.36 -23.73 -1.68
CA ARG A 229 -24.39 -24.65 -1.17
C ARG A 229 -25.83 -24.09 -1.36
N PRO A 230 -26.79 -24.89 -1.87
CA PRO A 230 -28.21 -24.52 -1.95
C PRO A 230 -28.88 -24.49 -0.57
N GLU A 231 -29.82 -23.57 -0.35
CA GLU A 231 -30.54 -23.39 0.92
C GLU A 231 -31.61 -24.48 1.11
N ILE A 232 -31.66 -25.08 2.30
CA ILE A 232 -32.79 -25.89 2.76
C ILE A 232 -33.31 -25.20 4.02
N GLY A 233 -34.52 -24.65 3.94
CA GLY A 233 -35.15 -23.97 5.07
C GLY A 233 -35.50 -24.98 6.16
N VAL A 234 -34.75 -24.98 7.25
CA VAL A 234 -35.15 -25.71 8.48
C VAL A 234 -36.36 -24.98 9.06
N ARG A 235 -37.54 -25.61 9.01
CA ARG A 235 -38.74 -25.10 9.71
C ARG A 235 -38.49 -25.18 11.23
N PRO A 236 -38.79 -24.12 12.00
CA PRO A 236 -38.67 -24.18 13.46
C PRO A 236 -39.62 -25.20 14.08
N ASP A 237 -39.18 -25.81 15.18
CA ASP A 237 -39.84 -26.88 15.93
C ASP A 237 -41.30 -26.56 16.32
N ARG A 238 -42.14 -27.60 16.32
CA ARG A 238 -43.57 -27.53 16.65
C ARG A 238 -43.77 -27.12 18.14
N VAL A 239 -44.71 -26.21 18.37
CA VAL A 239 -45.23 -25.79 19.68
C VAL A 239 -45.96 -26.96 20.38
N PRO A 240 -45.90 -27.09 21.73
CA PRO A 240 -46.49 -28.22 22.46
C PRO A 240 -48.02 -28.30 22.36
N ILE A 241 -48.49 -29.56 22.39
CA ILE A 241 -49.87 -30.01 22.18
C ILE A 241 -50.80 -29.50 23.29
N SER A 242 -51.85 -28.77 22.91
CA SER A 242 -52.98 -28.38 23.78
C SER A 242 -53.94 -29.56 24.04
N ARG A 243 -54.58 -29.55 25.22
CA ARG A 243 -55.47 -30.58 25.82
C ARG A 243 -56.42 -31.33 24.85
N PRO A 244 -56.77 -32.61 25.12
CA PRO A 244 -57.71 -33.36 24.28
C PRO A 244 -59.13 -32.79 24.35
N LEU A 245 -59.71 -32.42 23.19
CA LEU A 245 -61.11 -32.00 23.05
C LEU A 245 -62.10 -33.16 23.32
N VAL A 246 -63.28 -32.82 23.86
CA VAL A 246 -64.39 -33.73 24.20
C VAL A 246 -65.14 -34.18 22.93
N LEU A 247 -65.78 -35.36 22.94
CA LEU A 247 -66.42 -35.98 21.75
C LEU A 247 -67.47 -35.08 21.05
N ASP A 248 -68.17 -34.23 21.80
CA ASP A 248 -69.19 -33.33 21.24
C ASP A 248 -68.59 -32.12 20.49
N GLU A 249 -67.43 -31.61 20.93
CA GLU A 249 -66.68 -30.58 20.18
C GLU A 249 -66.14 -31.14 18.86
N LEU A 250 -65.74 -32.42 18.83
CA LEU A 250 -65.30 -33.08 17.60
C LEU A 250 -66.45 -33.22 16.60
N LYS A 251 -67.67 -33.54 17.04
CA LYS A 251 -68.86 -33.59 16.17
C LYS A 251 -69.21 -32.21 15.60
N GLN A 252 -69.16 -31.15 16.42
CA GLN A 252 -69.38 -29.78 15.95
C GLN A 252 -68.33 -29.36 14.91
N LYS A 253 -67.03 -29.56 15.19
CA LYS A 253 -65.94 -29.31 14.24
C LYS A 253 -66.10 -30.14 12.96
N GLY A 254 -66.56 -31.39 13.07
CA GLY A 254 -66.86 -32.25 11.93
C GLY A 254 -67.95 -31.67 11.03
N SER A 255 -69.09 -31.26 11.60
CA SER A 255 -70.19 -30.65 10.85
C SER A 255 -69.76 -29.35 10.13
N TRP A 256 -68.99 -28.49 10.82
CA TRP A 256 -68.43 -27.27 10.25
C TRP A 256 -67.46 -27.56 9.10
N MET A 257 -66.56 -28.54 9.27
CA MET A 257 -65.62 -28.95 8.22
C MET A 257 -66.35 -29.45 6.97
N LYS A 258 -67.41 -30.25 7.15
CA LYS A 258 -68.25 -30.76 6.05
C LYS A 258 -68.88 -29.59 5.26
N LYS A 259 -69.40 -28.59 5.98
CA LYS A 259 -70.00 -27.38 5.40
C LYS A 259 -68.96 -26.54 4.66
N ALA A 260 -67.82 -26.25 5.29
CA ALA A 260 -66.75 -25.43 4.73
C ALA A 260 -66.13 -26.03 3.46
N VAL A 261 -65.89 -27.35 3.45
CA VAL A 261 -65.35 -28.06 2.27
C VAL A 261 -66.33 -28.02 1.10
N LYS A 262 -67.63 -28.13 1.37
CA LYS A 262 -68.69 -28.08 0.35
C LYS A 262 -68.90 -26.67 -0.19
N GLU A 263 -69.04 -25.66 0.67
CA GLU A 263 -69.34 -24.29 0.26
C GLU A 263 -68.20 -23.64 -0.50
N LYS A 264 -66.95 -23.85 -0.06
CA LYS A 264 -65.76 -23.27 -0.70
C LYS A 264 -65.15 -24.15 -1.78
N ARG A 265 -65.79 -25.28 -2.10
CA ARG A 265 -65.38 -26.27 -3.12
C ARG A 265 -63.91 -26.65 -3.07
N TYR A 266 -63.36 -26.80 -1.86
CA TYR A 266 -61.92 -27.08 -1.71
C TYR A 266 -61.48 -28.39 -2.37
N TYR A 267 -62.41 -29.31 -2.59
CA TYR A 267 -62.17 -30.58 -3.29
C TYR A 267 -61.82 -30.43 -4.77
N GLU A 268 -62.10 -29.29 -5.42
CA GLU A 268 -61.71 -29.04 -6.83
C GLU A 268 -60.20 -28.85 -7.01
N ASP A 269 -59.44 -28.56 -5.95
CA ASP A 269 -57.98 -28.42 -6.00
C ASP A 269 -57.30 -29.80 -6.13
N PRO A 270 -56.62 -30.11 -7.25
CA PRO A 270 -56.03 -31.43 -7.49
C PRO A 270 -54.81 -31.75 -6.63
N GLU A 271 -54.16 -30.73 -6.05
CA GLU A 271 -53.02 -30.89 -5.15
C GLU A 271 -53.43 -30.87 -3.67
N LEU A 272 -54.73 -30.84 -3.37
CA LEU A 272 -55.24 -30.79 -2.01
C LEU A 272 -54.77 -32.00 -1.20
N SER A 273 -53.92 -31.72 -0.21
CA SER A 273 -53.49 -32.64 0.84
C SER A 273 -54.13 -32.26 2.18
N LEU A 274 -54.14 -33.19 3.14
CA LEU A 274 -54.60 -32.94 4.51
C LEU A 274 -53.94 -31.69 5.13
N GLY A 275 -52.65 -31.48 4.87
CA GLY A 275 -51.91 -30.32 5.34
C GLY A 275 -52.36 -29.00 4.70
N SER A 276 -52.60 -29.01 3.39
CA SER A 276 -53.12 -27.82 2.68
C SER A 276 -54.57 -27.51 3.06
N LEU A 277 -55.41 -28.52 3.31
CA LEU A 277 -56.78 -28.31 3.78
C LEU A 277 -56.81 -27.75 5.20
N ALA A 278 -55.93 -28.25 6.07
CA ALA A 278 -55.71 -27.74 7.42
C ALA A 278 -55.31 -26.25 7.40
N GLU A 279 -54.39 -25.87 6.50
CA GLU A 279 -53.99 -24.46 6.31
C GLU A 279 -55.15 -23.60 5.78
N LYS A 280 -55.90 -24.07 4.77
CA LYS A 280 -57.07 -23.37 4.22
C LYS A 280 -58.21 -23.19 5.25
N LEU A 281 -58.35 -24.11 6.20
CA LEU A 281 -59.34 -24.07 7.27
C LEU A 281 -58.83 -23.39 8.55
N GLY A 282 -57.54 -23.07 8.65
CA GLY A 282 -56.95 -22.50 9.87
C GLY A 282 -56.92 -23.45 11.07
N VAL A 283 -56.94 -24.77 10.84
CA VAL A 283 -56.99 -25.81 11.88
C VAL A 283 -55.75 -26.70 11.77
N PRO A 284 -55.12 -27.16 12.87
CA PRO A 284 -53.98 -28.06 12.80
C PRO A 284 -54.28 -29.38 12.08
N ALA A 285 -53.38 -29.86 11.21
CA ALA A 285 -53.61 -31.08 10.41
C ALA A 285 -53.86 -32.35 11.24
N HIS A 286 -53.31 -32.43 12.46
CA HIS A 286 -53.54 -33.55 13.36
C HIS A 286 -54.96 -33.53 13.96
N GLU A 287 -55.53 -32.34 14.25
CA GLU A 287 -56.93 -32.20 14.65
C GLU A 287 -57.87 -32.58 13.51
N LEU A 288 -57.55 -32.14 12.29
CA LEU A 288 -58.34 -32.45 11.09
C LEU A 288 -58.35 -33.97 10.81
N SER A 289 -57.19 -34.62 10.93
CA SER A 289 -57.07 -36.08 10.83
C SER A 289 -57.90 -36.79 11.91
N ARG A 290 -57.85 -36.28 13.15
CA ARG A 290 -58.61 -36.84 14.27
C ARG A 290 -60.11 -36.75 14.02
N VAL A 291 -60.62 -35.61 13.57
CA VAL A 291 -62.04 -35.42 13.20
C VAL A 291 -62.47 -36.38 12.08
N LEU A 292 -61.65 -36.52 11.03
CA LEU A 292 -61.92 -37.45 9.93
C LEU A 292 -62.04 -38.91 10.38
N ASN A 293 -61.11 -39.34 11.23
CA ASN A 293 -61.06 -40.72 11.72
C ASN A 293 -62.13 -41.02 12.78
N THR A 294 -62.41 -40.07 13.69
CA THR A 294 -63.34 -40.31 14.81
C THR A 294 -64.80 -40.02 14.44
N VAL A 295 -65.07 -38.94 13.71
CA VAL A 295 -66.45 -38.51 13.38
C VAL A 295 -66.92 -39.14 12.07
N PHE A 296 -66.10 -39.12 11.03
CA PHE A 296 -66.48 -39.60 9.70
C PHE A 296 -66.08 -41.05 9.43
N LYS A 297 -65.22 -41.65 10.27
CA LYS A 297 -64.62 -42.98 10.07
C LYS A 297 -64.04 -43.16 8.65
N LYS A 298 -63.48 -42.08 8.09
CA LYS A 298 -62.96 -42.01 6.71
C LYS A 298 -61.54 -41.45 6.72
N SER A 299 -60.69 -41.97 5.84
CA SER A 299 -59.41 -41.31 5.53
C SER A 299 -59.64 -39.99 4.79
N PHE A 300 -58.66 -39.09 4.83
CA PHE A 300 -58.70 -37.83 4.07
C PHE A 300 -59.02 -38.05 2.58
N ASN A 301 -58.35 -39.03 1.96
CA ASN A 301 -58.56 -39.35 0.55
C ASN A 301 -59.99 -39.85 0.28
N GLN A 302 -60.55 -40.70 1.15
CA GLN A 302 -61.95 -41.13 1.02
C GLN A 302 -62.93 -39.97 1.17
N PHE A 303 -62.70 -39.10 2.17
CA PHE A 303 -63.57 -37.96 2.44
C PHE A 303 -63.59 -36.94 1.30
N ILE A 304 -62.43 -36.56 0.76
CA ILE A 304 -62.36 -35.59 -0.33
C ILE A 304 -62.80 -36.19 -1.66
N ASN A 305 -62.37 -37.41 -1.97
CA ASN A 305 -62.73 -38.01 -3.26
C ASN A 305 -64.22 -38.36 -3.36
N GLU A 306 -64.94 -38.50 -2.24
CA GLU A 306 -66.42 -38.59 -2.25
C GLU A 306 -67.06 -37.35 -2.88
N TYR A 307 -66.62 -36.14 -2.48
CA TYR A 307 -67.08 -34.89 -3.10
C TYR A 307 -66.68 -34.76 -4.56
N ARG A 308 -65.44 -35.17 -4.89
CA ARG A 308 -64.96 -35.14 -6.28
C ARG A 308 -65.74 -36.10 -7.17
N VAL A 309 -66.13 -37.28 -6.69
CA VAL A 309 -66.99 -38.21 -7.42
C VAL A 309 -68.39 -37.61 -7.60
N GLN A 310 -68.98 -37.01 -6.56
CA GLN A 310 -70.28 -36.34 -6.67
C GLN A 310 -70.26 -35.19 -7.70
N GLU A 311 -69.20 -34.38 -7.71
CA GLU A 311 -69.03 -33.30 -8.69
C GLU A 311 -68.83 -33.85 -10.10
N ALA A 312 -68.06 -34.94 -10.25
CA ALA A 312 -67.90 -35.62 -11.53
C ALA A 312 -69.23 -36.20 -12.06
N ILE A 313 -70.08 -36.76 -11.19
CA ILE A 313 -71.42 -37.23 -11.57
C ILE A 313 -72.30 -36.06 -12.01
N ARG A 314 -72.31 -34.96 -11.23
CA ARG A 314 -73.05 -33.74 -11.58
C ARG A 314 -72.66 -33.23 -12.97
N LYS A 315 -71.34 -33.12 -13.24
CA LYS A 315 -70.81 -32.71 -14.55
C LYS A 315 -71.10 -33.74 -15.65
N MET A 316 -71.11 -35.04 -15.36
CA MET A 316 -71.51 -36.06 -16.34
C MET A 316 -72.99 -36.01 -16.72
N GLN A 317 -73.86 -35.49 -15.84
CA GLN A 317 -75.29 -35.33 -16.09
C GLN A 317 -75.63 -34.00 -16.77
N ASP A 318 -74.81 -32.97 -16.57
CA ASP A 318 -74.99 -31.63 -17.14
C ASP A 318 -74.62 -31.60 -18.63
N PRO A 319 -75.52 -31.21 -19.54
CA PRO A 319 -75.23 -31.11 -20.98
C PRO A 319 -74.10 -30.12 -21.32
N ALA A 320 -73.87 -29.10 -20.48
CA ALA A 320 -72.82 -28.10 -20.70
C ALA A 320 -71.41 -28.71 -20.73
N TYR A 321 -71.22 -29.89 -20.15
CA TYR A 321 -69.92 -30.56 -20.01
C TYR A 321 -69.71 -31.69 -21.04
N ASP A 322 -70.61 -31.88 -22.00
CA ASP A 322 -70.51 -32.97 -23.00
C ASP A 322 -69.31 -32.80 -23.94
N HIS A 323 -68.80 -31.56 -24.10
CA HIS A 323 -67.58 -31.25 -24.85
C HIS A 323 -66.28 -31.64 -24.13
N ILE A 324 -66.35 -32.01 -22.84
CA ILE A 324 -65.19 -32.35 -22.02
C ILE A 324 -65.03 -33.88 -21.95
N THR A 325 -63.80 -34.35 -22.16
CA THR A 325 -63.48 -35.79 -22.04
C THR A 325 -63.70 -36.28 -20.62
N LEU A 326 -63.90 -37.59 -20.44
CA LEU A 326 -64.06 -38.19 -19.11
C LEU A 326 -62.88 -37.88 -18.17
N LEU A 327 -61.67 -37.80 -18.74
CA LEU A 327 -60.46 -37.40 -18.03
C LEU A 327 -60.45 -35.91 -17.71
N GLY A 328 -60.96 -35.06 -18.62
CA GLY A 328 -61.16 -33.63 -18.36
C GLY A 328 -62.15 -33.38 -17.23
N ILE A 329 -63.28 -34.11 -17.19
CA ILE A 329 -64.24 -34.07 -16.08
C ILE A 329 -63.57 -34.51 -14.77
N ALA A 330 -62.72 -35.54 -14.82
CA ALA A 330 -61.98 -35.98 -13.65
C ALA A 330 -61.05 -34.86 -13.12
N TYR A 331 -60.25 -34.24 -13.99
CA TYR A 331 -59.36 -33.13 -13.60
C TYR A 331 -60.12 -31.91 -13.09
N ASP A 332 -61.20 -31.52 -13.76
CA ASP A 332 -62.02 -30.37 -13.39
C ASP A 332 -62.82 -30.62 -12.10
N SER A 333 -63.05 -31.89 -11.74
CA SER A 333 -63.59 -32.28 -10.42
C SER A 333 -62.49 -32.49 -9.37
N GLY A 334 -61.24 -32.16 -9.67
CA GLY A 334 -60.11 -32.18 -8.73
C GLY A 334 -59.33 -33.49 -8.63
N PHE A 335 -59.53 -34.46 -9.53
CA PHE A 335 -58.67 -35.65 -9.58
C PHE A 335 -57.36 -35.35 -10.31
N ASN A 336 -56.23 -35.80 -9.75
CA ASN A 336 -54.91 -35.66 -10.38
C ASN A 336 -54.44 -36.90 -11.14
N SER A 337 -55.23 -37.98 -11.14
CA SER A 337 -54.89 -39.26 -11.77
C SER A 337 -56.15 -40.01 -12.20
N GLN A 338 -56.11 -40.55 -13.41
CA GLN A 338 -57.16 -41.40 -13.98
C GLN A 338 -57.38 -42.68 -13.14
N SER A 339 -56.32 -43.27 -12.61
CA SER A 339 -56.44 -44.51 -11.82
C SER A 339 -57.16 -44.26 -10.50
N THR A 340 -56.86 -43.14 -9.84
CA THR A 340 -57.53 -42.69 -8.61
C THR A 340 -59.00 -42.37 -8.88
N PHE A 341 -59.28 -41.66 -9.97
CA PHE A 341 -60.64 -41.35 -10.41
C PHE A 341 -61.46 -42.62 -10.63
N SER A 342 -61.00 -43.53 -11.50
CA SER A 342 -61.71 -44.78 -11.79
C SER A 342 -61.91 -45.65 -10.55
N ARG A 343 -60.90 -45.74 -9.68
CA ARG A 343 -60.98 -46.52 -8.43
C ARG A 343 -62.02 -45.98 -7.46
N PHE A 344 -61.99 -44.68 -7.16
CA PHE A 344 -62.93 -44.09 -6.21
C PHE A 344 -64.33 -43.95 -6.81
N PHE A 345 -64.45 -43.63 -8.10
CA PHE A 345 -65.75 -43.58 -8.77
C PHE A 345 -66.44 -44.95 -8.75
N LYS A 346 -65.73 -46.04 -9.06
CA LYS A 346 -66.26 -47.40 -8.94
C LYS A 346 -66.57 -47.78 -7.50
N HIS A 347 -65.73 -47.39 -6.55
CA HIS A 347 -65.97 -47.63 -5.12
C HIS A 347 -67.25 -46.97 -4.60
N PHE A 348 -67.57 -45.75 -5.06
CA PHE A 348 -68.74 -45.00 -4.60
C PHE A 348 -70.02 -45.24 -5.42
N THR A 349 -69.91 -45.62 -6.70
CA THR A 349 -71.07 -45.79 -7.60
C THR A 349 -71.37 -47.23 -8.00
N GLY A 350 -70.46 -48.16 -7.74
CA GLY A 350 -70.55 -49.56 -8.17
C GLY A 350 -70.26 -49.81 -9.66
N LYS A 351 -70.16 -48.76 -10.49
CA LYS A 351 -69.91 -48.83 -11.94
C LYS A 351 -68.62 -48.12 -12.32
N SER A 352 -67.99 -48.48 -13.45
CA SER A 352 -66.86 -47.69 -13.94
C SER A 352 -67.35 -46.33 -14.47
N PRO A 353 -66.52 -45.26 -14.46
CA PRO A 353 -66.91 -43.96 -15.02
C PRO A 353 -67.41 -44.03 -16.47
N VAL A 354 -66.86 -44.95 -17.26
CA VAL A 354 -67.25 -45.16 -18.67
C VAL A 354 -68.62 -45.84 -18.74
N ASP A 355 -68.84 -46.90 -17.96
CA ASP A 355 -70.14 -47.59 -17.91
C ASP A 355 -71.24 -46.67 -17.37
N TYR A 356 -70.90 -45.80 -16.42
CA TYR A 356 -71.82 -44.82 -15.86
C TYR A 356 -72.18 -43.75 -16.90
N LYS A 357 -71.20 -43.21 -17.65
CA LYS A 357 -71.45 -42.24 -18.71
C LYS A 357 -72.24 -42.84 -19.88
N ASN A 358 -71.93 -44.07 -20.30
CA ASN A 358 -72.64 -44.75 -21.39
C ASN A 358 -74.08 -45.14 -21.01
N GLY A 359 -74.37 -45.32 -19.71
CA GLY A 359 -75.72 -45.55 -19.21
C GLY A 359 -76.61 -44.30 -19.15
N LEU A 360 -76.05 -43.10 -19.36
CA LEU A 360 -76.80 -41.85 -19.44
C LEU A 360 -77.27 -41.66 -20.90
N LYS A 361 -78.56 -41.88 -21.18
CA LYS A 361 -79.17 -41.49 -22.47
C LYS A 361 -79.17 -39.95 -22.55
N LYS A 362 -78.24 -39.38 -23.30
CA LYS A 362 -78.19 -37.95 -23.65
C LYS A 362 -78.21 -37.81 -25.17
N ASP A 363 -79.14 -37.03 -25.70
CA ASP A 363 -79.26 -36.76 -27.13
C ASP A 363 -78.11 -35.89 -27.66
N CYS A 364 -77.64 -36.22 -28.85
CA CYS A 364 -76.38 -35.79 -29.45
C CYS A 364 -76.25 -34.29 -29.81
N SER A 365 -74.99 -33.84 -29.95
CA SER A 365 -74.56 -33.04 -31.12
C SER A 365 -73.06 -33.17 -31.40
N THR A 366 -72.75 -33.26 -32.69
CA THR A 366 -71.50 -33.51 -33.39
C THR A 366 -70.55 -32.30 -33.39
N TYR A 367 -69.22 -32.50 -33.35
CA TYR A 367 -68.20 -31.96 -34.30
C TYR A 367 -66.76 -32.20 -33.79
N LYS A 368 -65.89 -32.63 -34.71
CA LYS A 368 -64.47 -33.01 -34.53
C LYS A 368 -63.55 -31.76 -34.49
N LEU A 369 -62.51 -31.78 -33.64
CA LEU A 369 -61.36 -30.87 -33.71
C LEU A 369 -60.04 -31.66 -33.91
N THR A 370 -59.22 -31.10 -34.78
CA THR A 370 -57.93 -31.54 -35.34
C THR A 370 -56.78 -31.62 -34.33
N SER A 371 -55.74 -32.41 -34.65
CA SER A 371 -54.55 -32.65 -33.84
C SER A 371 -53.53 -31.49 -33.88
N TYR A 372 -52.90 -31.20 -32.74
CA TYR A 372 -51.73 -30.33 -32.65
C TYR A 372 -50.44 -31.09 -32.97
N GLY A 373 -49.56 -30.47 -33.76
CA GLY A 373 -48.28 -31.01 -34.20
C GLY A 373 -47.25 -31.16 -33.09
N ARG A 374 -46.44 -32.23 -33.19
CA ARG A 374 -45.25 -32.49 -32.37
C ARG A 374 -44.23 -31.37 -32.57
N PHE A 375 -43.74 -30.79 -31.47
CA PHE A 375 -42.47 -30.08 -31.46
C PHE A 375 -41.34 -31.08 -31.80
N ALA A 376 -40.64 -30.83 -32.90
CA ALA A 376 -39.42 -31.55 -33.26
C ALA A 376 -38.29 -31.09 -32.31
N THR A 377 -37.77 -32.02 -31.52
CA THR A 377 -36.49 -31.87 -30.82
C THR A 377 -35.38 -31.78 -31.86
N THR A 378 -34.79 -30.59 -32.01
CA THR A 378 -33.55 -30.43 -32.78
C THR A 378 -32.40 -31.03 -31.97
N ILE A 379 -31.91 -32.20 -32.38
CA ILE A 379 -30.64 -32.75 -31.93
C ILE A 379 -29.55 -31.97 -32.67
N LEU A 380 -28.75 -31.17 -31.96
CA LEU A 380 -27.52 -30.61 -32.51
C LEU A 380 -26.42 -31.68 -32.45
N PRO A 381 -25.79 -32.07 -33.58
CA PRO A 381 -24.58 -32.86 -33.56
C PRO A 381 -23.37 -31.93 -33.52
N GLU A 382 -22.62 -31.95 -32.42
CA GLU A 382 -21.15 -31.85 -32.36
C GLU A 382 -20.71 -31.54 -30.93
N LYS A 383 -19.66 -32.24 -30.46
CA LYS A 383 -18.93 -31.89 -29.25
C LYS A 383 -18.37 -30.47 -29.44
N SER A 384 -19.02 -29.48 -28.83
CA SER A 384 -18.57 -28.10 -28.78
C SER A 384 -17.12 -28.02 -28.25
N ASN A 385 -16.17 -27.75 -29.14
CA ASN A 385 -14.77 -27.50 -28.80
C ASN A 385 -14.64 -26.33 -27.80
N ARG A 386 -13.77 -26.47 -26.78
CA ARG A 386 -13.48 -25.39 -25.79
C ARG A 386 -13.15 -24.04 -26.46
N ASN A 387 -12.49 -24.08 -27.62
CA ASN A 387 -12.09 -22.89 -28.39
C ASN A 387 -13.30 -22.11 -28.93
N PHE A 388 -14.39 -22.79 -29.30
CA PHE A 388 -15.62 -22.14 -29.81
C PHE A 388 -16.33 -21.36 -28.70
N MET A 389 -16.33 -21.88 -27.47
CA MET A 389 -16.92 -21.21 -26.31
C MET A 389 -16.14 -19.96 -25.90
N PHE A 390 -14.80 -20.00 -25.92
CA PHE A 390 -13.99 -18.82 -25.60
C PHE A 390 -14.22 -17.65 -26.57
N LYS A 391 -14.21 -17.94 -27.89
CA LYS A 391 -14.52 -16.95 -28.94
C LYS A 391 -15.92 -16.36 -28.76
N ASN A 392 -16.90 -17.18 -28.39
CA ASN A 392 -18.25 -16.72 -28.13
C ASN A 392 -18.32 -15.79 -26.90
N HIS A 393 -17.70 -16.17 -25.78
CA HIS A 393 -17.64 -15.31 -24.59
C HIS A 393 -17.02 -13.94 -24.88
N LEU A 394 -15.93 -13.90 -25.65
CA LEU A 394 -15.28 -12.65 -26.05
C LEU A 394 -16.16 -11.80 -26.99
N THR A 395 -16.86 -12.45 -27.92
CA THR A 395 -17.78 -11.77 -28.85
C THR A 395 -18.95 -11.14 -28.10
N ILE A 396 -19.52 -11.86 -27.14
CA ILE A 396 -20.61 -11.36 -26.29
C ILE A 396 -20.11 -10.19 -25.44
N ALA A 397 -18.93 -10.31 -24.82
CA ALA A 397 -18.32 -9.24 -24.03
C ALA A 397 -18.17 -7.93 -24.82
N ARG A 398 -17.62 -8.01 -26.05
CA ARG A 398 -17.47 -6.86 -26.95
C ARG A 398 -18.82 -6.21 -27.28
N ARG A 399 -19.83 -7.00 -27.66
CA ARG A 399 -21.18 -6.49 -28.00
C ARG A 399 -21.83 -5.79 -26.80
N ASN A 400 -21.67 -6.37 -25.62
CA ASN A 400 -22.22 -5.83 -24.36
C ASN A 400 -21.59 -4.48 -24.00
N MET A 401 -20.26 -4.36 -24.19
CA MET A 401 -19.52 -3.12 -23.98
C MET A 401 -19.97 -2.00 -24.92
N LEU A 402 -20.13 -2.31 -26.22
CA LEU A 402 -20.61 -1.36 -27.23
C LEU A 402 -22.07 -0.92 -27.01
N ARG A 403 -22.90 -1.77 -26.40
CA ARG A 403 -24.27 -1.43 -26.03
C ARG A 403 -24.32 -0.49 -24.82
N ASN A 404 -23.35 -0.59 -23.90
CA ASN A 404 -23.30 0.16 -22.64
C ASN A 404 -22.11 1.13 -22.59
N LYS A 405 -21.95 1.96 -23.63
CA LYS A 405 -20.76 2.81 -23.86
C LYS A 405 -20.39 3.71 -22.68
N GLY A 406 -21.36 4.36 -22.04
CA GLY A 406 -21.09 5.27 -20.91
C GLY A 406 -20.43 4.57 -19.72
N THR A 407 -20.95 3.40 -19.32
CA THR A 407 -20.33 2.64 -18.22
C THR A 407 -19.06 1.93 -18.61
N ALA A 408 -18.96 1.46 -19.85
CA ALA A 408 -17.70 0.93 -20.36
C ALA A 408 -16.60 1.99 -20.30
N PHE A 409 -16.92 3.23 -20.73
CA PHE A 409 -16.00 4.36 -20.66
C PHE A 409 -15.58 4.67 -19.22
N ILE A 410 -16.53 4.83 -18.27
CA ILE A 410 -16.21 5.14 -16.87
C ILE A 410 -15.35 4.03 -16.24
N ASN A 411 -15.68 2.77 -16.49
CA ASN A 411 -14.92 1.62 -15.98
C ASN A 411 -13.51 1.56 -16.57
N ILE A 412 -13.38 1.72 -17.89
CA ILE A 412 -12.08 1.69 -18.58
C ILE A 412 -11.23 2.88 -18.14
N ALA A 413 -11.78 4.10 -18.11
CA ALA A 413 -11.06 5.31 -17.70
C ALA A 413 -10.63 5.25 -16.22
N GLY A 414 -11.51 4.82 -15.32
CA GLY A 414 -11.18 4.68 -13.90
C GLY A 414 -10.09 3.64 -13.65
N LEU A 415 -10.19 2.47 -14.30
CA LEU A 415 -9.16 1.43 -14.22
C LEU A 415 -7.85 1.85 -14.89
N SER A 416 -7.89 2.51 -16.04
CA SER A 416 -6.69 2.94 -16.76
C SER A 416 -5.90 3.97 -15.97
N ILE A 417 -6.57 4.96 -15.37
CA ILE A 417 -5.93 5.98 -14.53
C ILE A 417 -5.32 5.33 -13.28
N GLY A 418 -6.07 4.44 -12.61
CA GLY A 418 -5.57 3.74 -11.43
C GLY A 418 -4.37 2.84 -11.73
N MET A 419 -4.45 2.04 -12.80
CA MET A 419 -3.35 1.19 -13.26
C MET A 419 -2.14 2.01 -13.68
N ALA A 420 -2.32 3.11 -14.43
CA ALA A 420 -1.21 3.96 -14.85
C ALA A 420 -0.48 4.56 -13.64
N ALA A 421 -1.21 5.10 -12.67
CA ALA A 421 -0.64 5.63 -11.44
C ALA A 421 0.13 4.55 -10.66
N THR A 422 -0.45 3.35 -10.50
CA THR A 422 0.22 2.23 -9.83
C THR A 422 1.48 1.80 -10.59
N ILE A 423 1.46 1.73 -11.93
CA ILE A 423 2.63 1.36 -12.73
C ILE A 423 3.75 2.41 -12.55
N LEU A 424 3.46 3.70 -12.66
CA LEU A 424 4.46 4.77 -12.47
C LEU A 424 5.09 4.72 -11.07
N ILE A 425 4.27 4.55 -10.03
CA ILE A 425 4.77 4.39 -8.65
C ILE A 425 5.68 3.17 -8.56
N MET A 426 5.26 2.04 -9.13
CA MET A 426 6.04 0.80 -9.07
C MET A 426 7.33 0.87 -9.89
N LEU A 427 7.36 1.63 -10.99
CA LEU A 427 8.59 1.93 -11.73
C LEU A 427 9.59 2.70 -10.88
N TRP A 428 9.13 3.74 -10.16
CA TRP A 428 10.00 4.48 -9.24
C TRP A 428 10.47 3.61 -8.08
N VAL A 429 9.57 2.85 -7.44
CA VAL A 429 9.90 1.91 -6.36
C VAL A 429 10.93 0.88 -6.82
N GLN A 430 10.75 0.36 -8.04
CA GLN A 430 11.68 -0.58 -8.64
C GLN A 430 13.05 0.05 -8.87
N ASN A 431 13.10 1.29 -9.38
CA ASN A 431 14.34 2.02 -9.57
C ASN A 431 15.12 2.17 -8.26
N GLU A 432 14.47 2.64 -7.19
CA GLU A 432 15.10 2.83 -5.88
C GLU A 432 15.60 1.51 -5.26
N LEU A 433 14.87 0.41 -5.44
CA LEU A 433 15.27 -0.91 -4.90
C LEU A 433 16.28 -1.66 -5.79
N SER A 434 16.47 -1.20 -7.02
CA SER A 434 17.40 -1.78 -7.98
C SER A 434 18.80 -1.18 -7.95
N PHE A 435 19.06 -0.26 -7.01
CA PHE A 435 20.34 0.41 -6.89
C PHE A 435 21.51 -0.58 -6.79
N ASP A 436 22.54 -0.34 -7.62
CA ASP A 436 23.79 -1.12 -7.72
C ASP A 436 23.63 -2.62 -8.06
N ARG A 437 22.40 -3.13 -8.28
CA ARG A 437 22.15 -4.56 -8.55
C ARG A 437 22.65 -5.05 -9.91
N TYR A 438 23.02 -4.13 -10.80
CA TYR A 438 23.59 -4.47 -12.11
C TYR A 438 25.05 -4.92 -12.02
N GLN A 439 25.69 -4.76 -10.86
CA GLN A 439 27.07 -5.16 -10.62
C GLN A 439 27.21 -6.69 -10.52
N PRO A 440 28.25 -7.29 -11.13
CA PRO A 440 28.53 -8.72 -10.99
C PRO A 440 28.92 -9.03 -9.54
N ASP A 441 28.56 -10.23 -9.07
CA ASP A 441 28.91 -10.73 -7.74
C ASP A 441 28.50 -9.81 -6.57
N ILE A 442 27.49 -8.94 -6.76
CA ILE A 442 27.04 -7.95 -5.76
C ILE A 442 26.74 -8.55 -4.37
N GLY A 443 26.36 -9.83 -4.30
CA GLY A 443 26.12 -10.54 -3.05
C GLY A 443 27.37 -10.77 -2.19
N ASP A 444 28.55 -10.73 -2.79
CA ASP A 444 29.86 -10.90 -2.15
C ASP A 444 30.62 -9.56 -1.98
N LEU A 445 30.03 -8.43 -2.40
CA LEU A 445 30.61 -7.09 -2.28
C LEU A 445 30.15 -6.37 -1.01
N TYR A 446 31.11 -5.87 -0.24
CA TYR A 446 30.88 -5.19 1.02
C TYR A 446 31.67 -3.87 1.09
N ARG A 447 31.12 -2.87 1.76
CA ARG A 447 31.77 -1.61 2.13
C ARG A 447 32.11 -1.65 3.61
N ILE A 448 33.29 -1.16 3.98
CA ILE A 448 33.68 -1.00 5.40
C ILE A 448 32.93 0.19 5.98
N LYS A 449 32.23 -0.03 7.09
CA LYS A 449 31.56 1.00 7.90
C LYS A 449 32.28 1.14 9.23
N SER A 450 32.77 2.34 9.49
CA SER A 450 33.58 2.67 10.67
C SER A 450 32.69 3.21 11.78
N LYS A 451 32.72 2.56 12.93
CA LYS A 451 31.99 2.99 14.13
C LYS A 451 32.98 3.63 15.09
N LEU A 452 32.93 4.95 15.21
CA LEU A 452 33.84 5.73 16.03
C LEU A 452 33.12 6.21 17.29
N ARG A 453 33.60 5.78 18.45
CA ARG A 453 33.06 6.24 19.73
C ARG A 453 33.84 7.46 20.21
N ILE A 454 33.19 8.62 20.21
CA ILE A 454 33.82 9.92 20.49
C ILE A 454 33.66 10.31 21.95
N ALA A 455 32.50 10.00 22.53
CA ALA A 455 32.21 10.22 23.95
C ALA A 455 31.60 8.96 24.59
N SER A 456 31.37 8.99 25.91
CA SER A 456 30.79 7.86 26.66
C SER A 456 29.41 7.44 26.12
N ASN A 457 28.63 8.38 25.59
CA ASN A 457 27.27 8.18 25.05
C ASN A 457 27.10 8.54 23.57
N GLU A 458 28.17 8.86 22.84
CA GLU A 458 28.10 9.32 21.44
C GLU A 458 28.97 8.46 20.52
N THR A 459 28.38 7.99 19.43
CA THR A 459 29.04 7.13 18.45
C THR A 459 28.69 7.60 17.06
N TRP A 460 29.71 7.92 16.28
CA TRP A 460 29.58 8.29 14.89
C TRP A 460 29.74 7.08 14.00
N LEU A 461 28.97 7.09 12.92
CA LEU A 461 29.03 6.09 11.87
C LEU A 461 29.53 6.76 10.60
N TRP A 462 30.71 6.34 10.15
CA TRP A 462 31.33 6.86 8.94
C TRP A 462 31.34 5.78 7.87
N GLU A 463 31.15 6.22 6.62
CA GLU A 463 31.32 5.35 5.48
C GLU A 463 32.77 5.20 5.01
N THR A 464 33.64 6.06 5.54
CA THR A 464 35.07 6.07 5.24
C THR A 464 35.87 5.28 6.26
N SER A 465 37.04 4.83 5.84
CA SER A 465 38.06 4.09 6.57
C SER A 465 39.44 4.65 6.21
N GLN A 466 40.48 4.10 6.82
CA GLN A 466 41.86 4.39 6.44
C GLN A 466 42.23 3.71 5.13
N TYR A 467 43.13 4.35 4.38
CA TYR A 467 43.70 3.76 3.18
C TYR A 467 44.48 2.48 3.52
N ILE A 468 45.38 2.55 4.52
CA ILE A 468 46.26 1.44 4.90
C ILE A 468 45.54 0.20 5.44
N LEU A 469 44.29 0.34 5.88
CA LEU A 469 43.47 -0.76 6.37
C LEU A 469 43.26 -1.80 5.27
N GLY A 470 43.01 -1.37 4.03
CA GLY A 470 42.76 -2.28 2.92
C GLY A 470 43.97 -3.19 2.62
N ASP A 471 45.19 -2.66 2.68
CA ASP A 471 46.41 -3.41 2.36
C ASP A 471 46.68 -4.47 3.44
N ASN A 472 46.54 -4.06 4.71
CA ASN A 472 46.67 -4.98 5.84
C ASN A 472 45.57 -6.05 5.85
N ALA A 473 44.33 -5.67 5.51
CA ALA A 473 43.21 -6.58 5.45
C ALA A 473 43.43 -7.67 4.38
N SER A 474 43.86 -7.29 3.16
CA SER A 474 44.16 -8.26 2.10
C SER A 474 45.31 -9.21 2.44
N GLY A 475 46.31 -8.76 3.21
CA GLY A 475 47.45 -9.59 3.61
C GLY A 475 47.18 -10.53 4.79
N GLN A 476 46.29 -10.14 5.72
CA GLN A 476 46.08 -10.86 7.00
C GLN A 476 44.76 -11.63 7.06
N ILE A 477 43.78 -11.32 6.21
CA ILE A 477 42.44 -11.94 6.23
C ILE A 477 42.23 -12.76 4.95
N PRO A 478 42.38 -14.10 5.00
CA PRO A 478 42.27 -14.95 3.81
C PRO A 478 40.87 -15.00 3.20
N GLU A 479 39.83 -14.63 3.95
CA GLU A 479 38.45 -14.54 3.45
C GLU A 479 38.22 -13.40 2.46
N ILE A 480 39.12 -12.41 2.40
CA ILE A 480 39.06 -11.29 1.46
C ILE A 480 39.72 -11.72 0.14
N ASN A 481 38.97 -11.62 -0.96
CA ASN A 481 39.45 -11.93 -2.30
C ASN A 481 40.06 -10.69 -2.97
N MET A 482 39.40 -9.54 -2.85
CA MET A 482 39.79 -8.29 -3.53
C MET A 482 39.47 -7.07 -2.68
N VAL A 483 40.27 -6.02 -2.82
CA VAL A 483 40.08 -4.72 -2.15
C VAL A 483 40.13 -3.61 -3.18
N ALA A 484 39.19 -2.68 -3.12
CA ALA A 484 39.22 -1.48 -3.95
C ALA A 484 38.82 -0.27 -3.10
N ARG A 485 39.54 0.84 -3.26
CA ARG A 485 39.26 2.09 -2.55
C ARG A 485 38.79 3.17 -3.52
N LEU A 486 37.98 4.04 -2.97
CA LEU A 486 37.43 5.22 -3.62
C LEU A 486 37.69 6.43 -2.73
N LYS A 487 38.15 7.52 -3.32
CA LYS A 487 38.17 8.83 -2.67
C LYS A 487 37.43 9.84 -3.54
N PRO A 488 36.17 10.16 -3.22
CA PRO A 488 35.40 11.19 -3.91
C PRO A 488 36.08 12.56 -3.76
N ARG A 489 36.13 13.35 -4.83
CA ARG A 489 36.71 14.71 -4.82
C ARG A 489 35.59 15.74 -4.55
N ASN A 490 35.01 15.66 -3.35
CA ASN A 490 33.76 16.38 -3.02
C ASN A 490 33.95 17.81 -2.46
N ASN A 491 35.18 18.20 -2.08
CA ASN A 491 35.44 19.49 -1.43
C ASN A 491 35.95 20.58 -2.39
N SER A 492 36.21 20.25 -3.65
CA SER A 492 36.65 21.20 -4.67
C SER A 492 36.40 20.60 -6.05
N ASP A 493 35.74 21.35 -6.92
CA ASP A 493 35.54 20.94 -8.31
C ASP A 493 36.88 20.63 -8.97
N LEU A 494 36.90 19.58 -9.77
CA LEU A 494 38.04 19.23 -10.59
C LEU A 494 38.06 20.20 -11.79
N VAL A 495 39.04 21.11 -11.83
CA VAL A 495 39.17 22.03 -12.96
C VAL A 495 39.99 21.38 -14.06
N LEU A 496 39.33 21.09 -15.18
CA LEU A 496 39.93 20.49 -16.36
C LEU A 496 40.14 21.55 -17.44
N HIS A 497 41.37 21.65 -17.91
CA HIS A 497 41.80 22.50 -19.01
C HIS A 497 42.05 21.67 -20.26
N TYR A 498 41.37 22.03 -21.34
CA TYR A 498 41.62 21.51 -22.67
C TYR A 498 41.57 22.65 -23.69
N GLN A 499 42.71 22.94 -24.32
CA GLN A 499 42.87 24.11 -25.20
C GLN A 499 42.48 25.42 -24.48
N GLN A 500 41.48 26.15 -24.98
CA GLN A 500 40.94 27.37 -24.35
C GLN A 500 39.72 27.10 -23.45
N LYS A 501 39.27 25.84 -23.34
CA LYS A 501 38.12 25.47 -22.50
C LYS A 501 38.58 25.14 -21.08
N ILE A 502 37.92 25.77 -20.11
CA ILE A 502 38.08 25.52 -18.67
C ILE A 502 36.73 25.07 -18.15
N ILE A 503 36.66 23.86 -17.61
CA ILE A 503 35.42 23.25 -17.16
C ILE A 503 35.64 22.72 -15.74
N ALA A 504 34.75 23.13 -14.83
CA ALA A 504 34.66 22.56 -13.49
C ALA A 504 33.84 21.27 -13.54
N GLU A 505 34.41 20.18 -13.04
CA GLU A 505 33.76 18.89 -12.91
C GLU A 505 33.50 18.56 -11.44
N LYS A 506 32.21 18.45 -11.09
CA LYS A 506 31.76 18.15 -9.73
C LYS A 506 31.76 16.65 -9.42
N LYS A 507 31.67 15.82 -10.46
CA LYS A 507 31.53 14.36 -10.35
C LYS A 507 32.85 13.67 -10.66
N SER A 508 33.83 13.77 -9.76
CA SER A 508 35.13 13.09 -9.94
C SER A 508 35.57 12.30 -8.72
N ALA A 509 36.32 11.22 -8.96
CA ALA A 509 36.84 10.39 -7.89
C ALA A 509 38.20 9.76 -8.22
N TYR A 510 38.99 9.55 -7.17
CA TYR A 510 40.17 8.71 -7.23
C TYR A 510 39.79 7.26 -6.94
N VAL A 511 40.26 6.33 -7.77
CA VAL A 511 39.96 4.89 -7.67
C VAL A 511 41.23 4.06 -7.72
N ASP A 512 41.24 2.94 -7.01
CA ASP A 512 42.35 1.98 -7.04
C ASP A 512 42.42 1.21 -8.36
N GLU A 513 43.58 0.58 -8.61
CA GLU A 513 43.84 -0.23 -9.81
C GLU A 513 42.87 -1.42 -9.97
N GLN A 514 42.39 -1.98 -8.85
CA GLN A 514 41.45 -3.12 -8.85
C GLN A 514 39.98 -2.69 -9.01
N TRP A 515 39.69 -1.39 -9.12
CA TRP A 515 38.32 -0.86 -9.18
C TRP A 515 37.49 -1.48 -10.30
N PHE A 516 38.03 -1.53 -11.53
CA PHE A 516 37.36 -2.08 -12.70
C PHE A 516 37.33 -3.61 -12.75
N ASN A 517 38.04 -4.29 -11.84
CA ASN A 517 37.94 -5.74 -11.65
C ASN A 517 36.84 -6.08 -10.62
N MET A 518 36.56 -5.17 -9.69
CA MET A 518 35.51 -5.31 -8.69
C MET A 518 34.15 -4.85 -9.18
N PHE A 519 34.10 -3.72 -9.91
CA PHE A 519 32.88 -3.11 -10.43
C PHE A 519 32.88 -3.11 -11.95
N HIS A 520 31.73 -3.43 -12.52
CA HIS A 520 31.52 -3.50 -13.97
C HIS A 520 31.33 -2.11 -14.57
N TYR A 521 32.08 -1.84 -15.64
CA TYR A 521 31.99 -0.66 -16.49
C TYR A 521 32.09 -1.10 -17.96
N ASP A 522 31.24 -0.56 -18.82
CA ASP A 522 31.26 -0.82 -20.26
C ASP A 522 32.24 0.12 -20.95
N PHE A 523 33.42 -0.36 -21.32
CA PHE A 523 34.41 0.43 -22.08
C PHE A 523 33.98 0.55 -23.55
N ILE A 524 33.78 1.79 -24.02
CA ILE A 524 33.50 2.09 -25.43
C ILE A 524 34.82 2.16 -26.22
N ASN A 525 35.83 2.82 -25.63
CA ASN A 525 37.17 2.93 -26.18
C ASN A 525 38.22 2.87 -25.06
N GLY A 526 39.39 2.29 -25.33
CA GLY A 526 40.49 2.17 -24.36
C GLY A 526 40.37 0.92 -23.46
N SER A 527 41.17 0.86 -22.39
CA SER A 527 41.23 -0.29 -21.49
C SER A 527 41.45 0.11 -20.03
N SER A 528 41.00 -0.72 -19.09
CA SER A 528 41.29 -0.55 -17.65
C SER A 528 42.76 -0.83 -17.32
N GLU A 529 43.42 -1.71 -18.07
CA GLU A 529 44.82 -2.06 -17.85
C GLU A 529 45.77 -0.88 -18.13
N ASP A 530 45.53 -0.14 -19.21
CA ASP A 530 46.31 1.06 -19.55
C ASP A 530 46.10 2.21 -18.56
N PHE A 531 44.92 2.27 -17.95
CA PHE A 531 44.59 3.22 -16.88
C PHE A 531 45.40 2.90 -15.62
N SER A 532 45.37 1.65 -15.15
CA SER A 532 46.05 1.26 -13.91
C SER A 532 47.59 1.34 -14.01
N LYS A 533 48.18 1.10 -15.19
CA LYS A 533 49.65 1.19 -15.39
C LYS A 533 50.20 2.62 -15.34
N ASN A 534 49.39 3.63 -15.63
CA ASN A 534 49.83 5.01 -15.76
C ASN A 534 49.22 5.87 -14.66
N PRO A 535 50.01 6.38 -13.69
CA PRO A 535 49.47 7.16 -12.57
C PRO A 535 48.80 8.46 -13.04
N PHE A 536 49.26 9.07 -14.13
CA PHE A 536 48.65 10.28 -14.72
C PHE A 536 47.75 9.95 -15.91
N SER A 537 46.87 8.97 -15.74
CA SER A 537 45.83 8.60 -16.70
C SER A 537 44.45 9.04 -16.23
N LEU A 538 43.48 8.98 -17.14
CA LEU A 538 42.11 9.42 -16.87
C LEU A 538 41.09 8.59 -17.66
N ILE A 539 39.97 8.25 -17.01
CA ILE A 539 38.79 7.65 -17.66
C ILE A 539 37.63 8.64 -17.59
N LEU A 540 36.91 8.77 -18.70
CA LEU A 540 35.72 9.62 -18.83
C LEU A 540 34.47 8.78 -19.11
N THR A 541 33.32 9.23 -18.61
CA THR A 541 32.03 8.78 -19.14
C THR A 541 31.82 9.30 -20.56
N SER A 542 30.89 8.68 -21.30
CA SER A 542 30.60 9.04 -22.68
C SER A 542 30.06 10.47 -22.79
N THR A 543 29.24 10.89 -21.83
CA THR A 543 28.74 12.26 -21.74
C THR A 543 29.84 13.24 -21.39
N ALA A 544 30.74 12.89 -20.46
CA ALA A 544 31.89 13.73 -20.13
C ALA A 544 32.82 13.89 -21.36
N ALA A 545 33.17 12.79 -22.03
CA ALA A 545 33.98 12.81 -23.25
C ALA A 545 33.39 13.70 -24.35
N LYS A 546 32.06 13.63 -24.58
CA LYS A 546 31.36 14.51 -25.52
C LYS A 546 31.38 15.98 -25.08
N ARG A 547 31.22 16.26 -23.78
CA ARG A 547 31.29 17.61 -23.23
C ARG A 547 32.66 18.25 -23.45
N TYR A 548 33.74 17.47 -23.31
CA TYR A 548 35.11 17.94 -23.49
C TYR A 548 35.54 18.03 -24.97
N PHE A 549 35.35 16.96 -25.72
CA PHE A 549 35.92 16.77 -27.05
C PHE A 549 34.90 16.86 -28.20
N GLY A 550 33.61 17.05 -27.89
CA GLY A 550 32.54 17.08 -28.89
C GLY A 550 32.39 15.72 -29.58
N THR A 551 32.64 15.69 -30.88
CA THR A 551 32.63 14.46 -31.69
C THR A 551 34.02 13.87 -31.93
N GLU A 552 35.08 14.52 -31.43
CA GLU A 552 36.46 14.02 -31.59
C GLU A 552 36.73 12.78 -30.71
N PRO A 553 37.60 11.85 -31.16
CA PRO A 553 38.03 10.74 -30.33
C PRO A 553 38.80 11.24 -29.09
N ALA A 554 38.30 10.88 -27.91
CA ALA A 554 38.84 11.34 -26.63
C ALA A 554 40.10 10.61 -26.18
N VAL A 555 40.24 9.30 -26.51
CA VAL A 555 41.38 8.48 -26.06
C VAL A 555 42.68 8.98 -26.68
N GLY A 556 43.73 9.09 -25.86
CA GLY A 556 45.05 9.60 -26.24
C GLY A 556 45.20 11.11 -26.10
N LYS A 557 44.10 11.86 -25.96
CA LYS A 557 44.14 13.31 -25.72
C LYS A 557 44.72 13.61 -24.34
N VAL A 558 45.38 14.76 -24.27
CA VAL A 558 46.03 15.25 -23.06
C VAL A 558 45.20 16.41 -22.51
N VAL A 559 44.88 16.32 -21.22
CA VAL A 559 44.14 17.33 -20.47
C VAL A 559 44.96 17.76 -19.28
N ARG A 560 44.91 19.04 -18.92
CA ARG A 560 45.57 19.52 -17.70
C ARG A 560 44.52 19.63 -16.61
N ILE A 561 44.74 18.96 -15.49
CA ILE A 561 43.93 19.06 -14.29
C ILE A 561 44.78 19.78 -13.25
N ASP A 562 44.30 20.91 -12.75
CA ASP A 562 45.07 21.80 -11.89
C ASP A 562 46.43 22.13 -12.55
N ARG A 563 47.56 21.72 -11.95
CA ARG A 563 48.92 21.88 -12.51
C ARG A 563 49.46 20.62 -13.21
N THR A 564 48.74 19.51 -13.15
CA THR A 564 49.23 18.19 -13.58
C THR A 564 48.60 17.80 -14.90
N THR A 565 49.41 17.22 -15.78
CA THR A 565 48.96 16.78 -17.10
C THR A 565 48.53 15.32 -17.04
N TYR A 566 47.31 15.03 -17.49
CA TYR A 566 46.71 13.71 -17.54
C TYR A 566 46.42 13.32 -18.99
N GLN A 567 46.50 12.03 -19.29
CA GLN A 567 46.11 11.49 -20.58
C GLN A 567 44.85 10.64 -20.48
N VAL A 568 43.89 10.87 -21.37
CA VAL A 568 42.67 10.07 -21.45
C VAL A 568 43.02 8.68 -21.97
N ARG A 569 42.81 7.64 -21.16
CA ARG A 569 43.13 6.23 -21.50
C ARG A 569 41.89 5.36 -21.72
N GLY A 570 40.72 5.83 -21.34
CA GLY A 570 39.47 5.14 -21.64
C GLY A 570 38.26 6.05 -21.62
N VAL A 571 37.24 5.63 -22.38
CA VAL A 571 35.89 6.19 -22.33
C VAL A 571 34.93 5.04 -22.01
N VAL A 572 34.17 5.19 -20.95
CA VAL A 572 33.16 4.23 -20.52
C VAL A 572 31.75 4.75 -20.84
N LYS A 573 30.79 3.85 -21.03
CA LYS A 573 29.38 4.21 -21.08
C LYS A 573 28.97 4.82 -19.74
N ASP A 574 28.01 5.74 -19.79
CA ASP A 574 27.46 6.35 -18.58
C ASP A 574 26.82 5.27 -17.70
N ASN A 575 27.08 5.33 -16.40
CA ASN A 575 26.45 4.43 -15.44
C ASN A 575 24.92 4.64 -15.43
N PRO A 576 24.13 3.59 -15.20
CA PRO A 576 22.68 3.72 -15.18
C PRO A 576 22.24 4.64 -14.02
N ALA A 577 21.05 5.25 -14.14
CA ALA A 577 20.55 6.23 -13.18
C ALA A 577 20.36 5.66 -11.75
N ASN A 578 20.25 4.34 -11.60
CA ASN A 578 20.21 3.59 -10.36
C ASN A 578 21.60 3.07 -9.91
N SER A 579 22.69 3.78 -10.25
CA SER A 579 24.02 3.52 -9.72
C SER A 579 24.37 4.51 -8.62
N SER A 580 25.01 4.05 -7.55
CA SER A 580 25.62 4.92 -6.55
C SER A 580 26.91 5.57 -7.06
N PHE A 581 27.54 5.00 -8.10
CA PHE A 581 28.82 5.44 -8.66
C PHE A 581 28.65 6.46 -9.79
N GLN A 582 27.96 7.57 -9.52
CA GLN A 582 27.67 8.63 -10.50
C GLN A 582 28.87 9.58 -10.72
N TYR A 583 30.02 9.04 -11.15
CA TYR A 583 31.24 9.80 -11.43
C TYR A 583 31.47 9.95 -12.94
N ASP A 584 31.73 11.19 -13.38
CA ASP A 584 32.01 11.55 -14.78
C ASP A 584 33.49 11.39 -15.13
N VAL A 585 34.37 11.56 -14.13
CA VAL A 585 35.83 11.49 -14.27
C VAL A 585 36.43 10.57 -13.20
N LEU A 586 37.17 9.55 -13.63
CA LEU A 586 37.89 8.64 -12.76
C LEU A 586 39.40 8.82 -12.93
N ILE A 587 40.11 8.95 -11.80
CA ILE A 587 41.56 9.20 -11.73
C ILE A 587 42.22 8.08 -10.92
N PRO A 588 43.40 7.56 -11.29
CA PRO A 588 44.08 6.56 -10.50
C PRO A 588 44.45 7.09 -9.12
N MET A 589 44.25 6.28 -8.07
CA MET A 589 44.69 6.62 -6.72
C MET A 589 46.21 6.86 -6.66
N ALA A 590 46.97 6.16 -7.51
CA ALA A 590 48.41 6.36 -7.69
C ALA A 590 48.78 7.82 -8.04
N ALA A 591 47.93 8.55 -8.77
CA ALA A 591 48.12 9.96 -9.09
C ALA A 591 48.09 10.84 -7.84
N ARG A 592 47.20 10.53 -6.89
CA ARG A 592 47.08 11.27 -5.62
C ARG A 592 48.25 10.96 -4.71
N LEU A 593 48.66 9.70 -4.66
CA LEU A 593 49.75 9.22 -3.81
C LEU A 593 51.15 9.53 -4.37
N SER A 594 51.27 10.14 -5.55
CA SER A 594 52.55 10.66 -6.05
C SER A 594 53.04 11.86 -5.25
N ASN A 595 52.13 12.62 -4.62
CA ASN A 595 52.48 13.69 -3.70
C ASN A 595 52.95 13.10 -2.35
N PRO A 596 54.17 13.43 -1.87
CA PRO A 596 54.71 12.92 -0.61
C PRO A 596 53.83 13.16 0.61
N ASP A 597 53.19 14.34 0.72
CA ASP A 597 52.35 14.68 1.87
C ASP A 597 51.07 13.85 1.91
N ASP A 598 50.48 13.60 0.73
CA ASP A 598 49.30 12.78 0.60
C ASP A 598 49.58 11.32 0.88
N ARG A 599 50.75 10.83 0.45
CA ARG A 599 51.23 9.50 0.78
C ARG A 599 51.42 9.34 2.27
N LYS A 600 52.08 10.30 2.92
CA LYS A 600 52.28 10.30 4.38
C LYS A 600 50.94 10.29 5.12
N ASN A 601 49.99 11.14 4.71
CA ASN A 601 48.65 11.18 5.27
C ASN A 601 47.89 9.86 5.04
N ALA A 602 48.01 9.23 3.87
CA ALA A 602 47.37 7.95 3.58
C ALA A 602 47.90 6.79 4.43
N SER A 603 49.16 6.86 4.85
CA SER A 603 49.79 5.90 5.77
C SER A 603 49.44 6.11 7.23
N ASP A 604 48.70 7.17 7.58
CA ASP A 604 48.26 7.44 8.95
C ASP A 604 46.99 6.67 9.32
N TRP A 605 47.03 5.94 10.44
CA TRP A 605 45.88 5.23 11.01
C TRP A 605 44.77 6.18 11.51
N GLY A 606 45.10 7.45 11.78
CA GLY A 606 44.14 8.49 12.13
C GLY A 606 43.33 9.03 10.94
N ASN A 607 43.66 8.68 9.70
CA ASN A 607 43.10 9.30 8.51
C ASN A 607 41.96 8.48 7.86
N TYR A 608 40.70 8.84 8.13
CA TYR A 608 39.50 8.16 7.62
C TYR A 608 38.93 8.85 6.36
N ASN A 609 39.74 9.07 5.33
CA ASN A 609 39.33 9.82 4.14
C ASN A 609 39.02 8.95 2.90
N TYR A 610 38.99 7.62 3.04
CA TYR A 610 38.87 6.69 1.91
C TYR A 610 37.69 5.76 2.11
N ILE A 611 36.92 5.47 1.08
CA ILE A 611 35.85 4.48 1.12
C ILE A 611 36.42 3.16 0.62
N THR A 612 36.45 2.14 1.47
CA THR A 612 37.03 0.83 1.14
C THR A 612 35.94 -0.20 0.88
N PHE A 613 36.03 -0.86 -0.27
CA PHE A 613 35.21 -1.98 -0.68
C PHE A 613 36.02 -3.28 -0.65
N LEU A 614 35.35 -4.35 -0.25
CA LEU A 614 35.89 -5.70 -0.11
C LEU A 614 35.02 -6.67 -0.91
N LYS A 615 35.65 -7.51 -1.73
CA LYS A 615 35.02 -8.70 -2.28
C LYS A 615 35.37 -9.87 -1.39
N LEU A 616 34.39 -10.43 -0.68
CA LEU A 616 34.61 -11.62 0.15
C LEU A 616 34.55 -12.89 -0.69
N ARG A 617 35.15 -13.98 -0.20
CA ARG A 617 34.92 -15.31 -0.76
C ARG A 617 33.48 -15.74 -0.49
N THR A 618 32.86 -16.39 -1.48
CA THR A 618 31.48 -16.87 -1.37
C THR A 618 31.30 -17.76 -0.13
N GLY A 619 30.36 -17.40 0.75
CA GLY A 619 30.08 -18.10 2.01
C GLY A 619 30.90 -17.63 3.22
N ALA A 620 31.79 -16.63 3.08
CA ALA A 620 32.47 -16.01 4.22
C ALA A 620 31.48 -15.33 5.16
N ASN A 621 31.73 -15.39 6.47
CA ASN A 621 30.90 -14.72 7.48
C ASN A 621 31.34 -13.24 7.64
N PRO A 622 30.51 -12.25 7.26
CA PRO A 622 30.88 -10.84 7.32
C PRO A 622 31.19 -10.33 8.74
N VAL A 623 30.50 -10.85 9.76
CA VAL A 623 30.75 -10.46 11.16
C VAL A 623 32.08 -11.01 11.68
N ALA A 624 32.49 -12.20 11.23
CA ALA A 624 33.81 -12.72 11.56
C ALA A 624 34.92 -11.88 10.92
N VAL A 625 34.72 -11.46 9.66
CA VAL A 625 35.66 -10.56 8.95
C VAL A 625 35.71 -9.19 9.62
N SER A 626 34.57 -8.62 10.04
CA SER A 626 34.53 -7.32 10.71
C SER A 626 35.25 -7.33 12.06
N ALA A 627 35.16 -8.43 12.82
CA ALA A 627 35.92 -8.63 14.05
C ALA A 627 37.44 -8.67 13.79
N LYS A 628 37.88 -9.36 12.71
CA LYS A 628 39.29 -9.38 12.30
C LYS A 628 39.79 -8.00 11.86
N LEU A 629 39.00 -7.25 11.09
CA LEU A 629 39.32 -5.88 10.71
C LEU A 629 39.50 -4.99 11.95
N THR A 630 38.62 -5.14 12.94
CA THR A 630 38.69 -4.42 14.22
C THR A 630 39.95 -4.78 15.01
N GLN A 631 40.37 -6.05 14.99
CA GLN A 631 41.62 -6.48 15.62
C GLN A 631 42.85 -5.82 14.96
N ILE A 632 42.86 -5.71 13.63
CA ILE A 632 43.91 -5.00 12.88
C ILE A 632 43.98 -3.53 13.31
N LEU A 633 42.83 -2.86 13.48
CA LEU A 633 42.80 -1.48 13.98
C LEU A 633 43.44 -1.36 15.35
N ARG A 634 42.99 -2.17 16.32
CA ARG A 634 43.45 -2.13 17.72
C ARG A 634 44.94 -2.44 17.86
N ALA A 635 45.48 -3.30 17.00
CA ALA A 635 46.90 -3.61 17.01
C ALA A 635 47.79 -2.42 16.57
N ASN A 636 47.25 -1.54 15.71
CA ASN A 636 48.03 -0.49 15.06
C ASN A 636 47.73 0.93 15.58
N GLU A 637 46.53 1.21 16.11
CA GLU A 637 46.13 2.52 16.63
C GLU A 637 46.18 2.54 18.18
N LYS A 638 47.39 2.59 18.76
CA LYS A 638 47.62 2.48 20.21
C LYS A 638 47.20 3.68 21.06
N ASN A 639 46.90 4.83 20.44
CA ASN A 639 46.72 6.12 21.11
C ASN A 639 45.25 6.58 21.23
N ARG A 640 44.28 5.78 20.78
CA ARG A 640 42.85 6.14 20.80
C ARG A 640 42.10 5.16 21.70
N ASP A 641 41.23 5.69 22.56
CA ASP A 641 40.40 4.90 23.49
C ASP A 641 39.77 3.69 22.77
N ASP A 642 39.90 2.50 23.38
CA ASP A 642 39.71 1.13 22.88
C ASP A 642 38.37 0.72 22.20
N LYS A 643 37.55 1.67 21.71
CA LYS A 643 36.12 1.44 21.43
C LYS A 643 35.66 1.79 20.01
N SER A 644 36.57 1.91 19.05
CA SER A 644 36.22 1.99 17.62
C SER A 644 36.18 0.59 17.01
N ASP A 645 35.13 0.29 16.25
CA ASP A 645 34.90 -1.02 15.63
C ASP A 645 34.55 -0.88 14.15
N TYR A 646 34.83 -1.92 13.37
CA TYR A 646 34.36 -2.01 11.98
C TYR A 646 33.14 -2.92 11.86
N SER A 647 32.28 -2.57 10.92
CA SER A 647 31.19 -3.39 10.43
C SER A 647 31.22 -3.45 8.91
N LEU A 648 30.66 -4.50 8.32
CA LEU A 648 30.56 -4.63 6.88
C LEU A 648 29.11 -4.43 6.44
N LEU A 649 28.92 -3.51 5.50
CA LEU A 649 27.62 -3.29 4.85
C LEU A 649 27.69 -3.86 3.44
N LYS A 650 26.67 -4.59 3.01
CA LYS A 650 26.58 -5.02 1.61
C LYS A 650 26.39 -3.81 0.69
N VAL A 651 27.02 -3.84 -0.48
CA VAL A 651 26.88 -2.74 -1.45
C VAL A 651 25.41 -2.56 -1.88
N GLU A 652 24.61 -3.64 -1.98
CA GLU A 652 23.18 -3.55 -2.32
C GLU A 652 22.32 -2.78 -1.28
N ASP A 653 22.79 -2.65 -0.04
CA ASP A 653 22.07 -1.96 1.04
C ASP A 653 22.55 -0.51 1.23
N MET A 654 23.64 -0.11 0.58
CA MET A 654 24.27 1.21 0.73
C MET A 654 23.31 2.35 0.41
N HIS A 655 22.48 2.19 -0.62
CA HIS A 655 21.53 3.23 -1.03
C HIS A 655 20.54 3.60 0.09
N PHE A 656 20.17 2.69 0.99
CA PHE A 656 19.19 2.93 2.06
C PHE A 656 19.81 3.23 3.43
N GLU A 657 21.12 3.40 3.49
CA GLU A 657 21.83 3.72 4.72
C GLU A 657 21.68 5.21 5.07
N ASN A 658 20.94 5.51 6.13
CA ASN A 658 20.63 6.90 6.52
C ASN A 658 21.14 7.24 7.93
N ASP A 659 21.96 6.38 8.53
CA ASP A 659 22.52 6.53 9.89
C ASP A 659 23.98 7.02 9.88
N LEU A 660 24.51 7.37 8.71
CA LEU A 660 25.85 7.94 8.55
C LEU A 660 25.84 9.43 8.91
N GLU A 661 26.92 9.89 9.54
CA GLU A 661 27.12 11.33 9.79
C GLU A 661 27.31 12.08 8.46
N ARG A 662 28.13 11.52 7.57
CA ARG A 662 28.40 12.07 6.25
C ARG A 662 28.46 10.95 5.23
N SER A 663 27.89 11.22 4.07
CA SER A 663 27.99 10.34 2.91
C SER A 663 28.40 11.09 1.65
N ALA A 664 29.18 10.43 0.81
CA ALA A 664 29.52 10.82 -0.54
C ALA A 664 28.51 10.30 -1.57
N PHE A 665 27.62 9.39 -1.17
CA PHE A 665 26.61 8.80 -2.03
C PHE A 665 25.24 9.42 -1.78
N ASN A 666 24.39 9.40 -2.81
CA ASN A 666 23.00 9.78 -2.68
C ASN A 666 22.21 8.63 -2.05
N HIS A 667 21.57 8.90 -0.90
CA HIS A 667 20.76 7.92 -0.21
C HIS A 667 19.27 8.07 -0.50
N GLY A 668 18.60 6.93 -0.64
CA GLY A 668 17.15 6.80 -0.71
C GLY A 668 16.55 6.54 0.67
N SER A 669 15.26 6.87 0.81
CA SER A 669 14.51 6.58 2.03
C SER A 669 13.72 5.30 1.88
N ARG A 670 14.08 4.27 2.66
CA ARG A 670 13.34 3.00 2.69
C ARG A 670 11.90 3.19 3.18
N THR A 671 11.70 4.15 4.08
CA THR A 671 10.37 4.57 4.54
C THR A 671 9.54 5.13 3.40
N MET A 672 10.13 5.97 2.54
CA MET A 672 9.44 6.54 1.38
C MET A 672 9.04 5.47 0.36
N VAL A 673 9.96 4.55 0.04
CA VAL A 673 9.68 3.38 -0.82
C VAL A 673 8.49 2.58 -0.29
N ASN A 674 8.49 2.30 1.01
CA ASN A 674 7.40 1.58 1.68
C ASN A 674 6.06 2.32 1.59
N VAL A 675 6.06 3.63 1.81
CA VAL A 675 4.85 4.46 1.70
C VAL A 675 4.32 4.46 0.27
N PHE A 676 5.19 4.51 -0.73
CA PHE A 676 4.80 4.48 -2.14
C PHE A 676 4.22 3.12 -2.57
N ILE A 677 4.76 2.01 -2.08
CA ILE A 677 4.17 0.68 -2.28
C ILE A 677 2.73 0.63 -1.76
N VAL A 678 2.53 1.07 -0.51
CA VAL A 678 1.19 1.13 0.11
C VAL A 678 0.27 2.05 -0.70
N LEU A 679 0.77 3.20 -1.12
CA LEU A 679 0.01 4.16 -1.94
C LEU A 679 -0.43 3.55 -3.28
N GLY A 680 0.47 2.89 -4.00
CA GLY A 680 0.16 2.23 -5.26
C GLY A 680 -0.91 1.15 -5.12
N LEU A 681 -0.88 0.38 -4.03
CA LEU A 681 -1.91 -0.62 -3.70
C LEU A 681 -3.26 0.01 -3.35
N LEU A 682 -3.25 1.12 -2.59
CA LEU A 682 -4.48 1.86 -2.25
C LEU A 682 -5.13 2.45 -3.51
N LEU A 683 -4.36 3.05 -4.40
CA LEU A 683 -4.85 3.59 -5.68
C LEU A 683 -5.43 2.49 -6.57
N LEU A 684 -4.72 1.37 -6.74
CA LEU A 684 -5.24 0.23 -7.50
C LEU A 684 -6.55 -0.30 -6.90
N SER A 685 -6.59 -0.41 -5.57
CA SER A 685 -7.78 -0.84 -4.85
C SER A 685 -8.96 0.10 -5.08
N THR A 686 -8.74 1.43 -5.07
CA THR A 686 -9.82 2.40 -5.34
C THR A 686 -10.40 2.25 -6.75
N ALA A 687 -9.56 2.01 -7.75
CA ALA A 687 -9.99 1.80 -9.13
C ALA A 687 -10.77 0.48 -9.29
N CYS A 688 -10.30 -0.60 -8.65
CA CYS A 688 -11.00 -1.88 -8.64
C CYS A 688 -12.34 -1.81 -7.89
N ILE A 689 -12.36 -1.14 -6.73
CA ILE A 689 -13.58 -0.87 -5.95
C ILE A 689 -14.60 -0.13 -6.82
N ASN A 690 -14.15 0.88 -7.56
CA ASN A 690 -15.01 1.64 -8.45
C ASN A 690 -15.64 0.73 -9.53
N TYR A 691 -14.83 -0.09 -10.21
CA TYR A 691 -15.33 -1.05 -11.20
C TYR A 691 -16.37 -2.01 -10.62
N VAL A 692 -16.08 -2.60 -9.45
CA VAL A 692 -16.98 -3.52 -8.77
C VAL A 692 -18.29 -2.81 -8.40
N ASN A 693 -18.21 -1.58 -7.86
CA ASN A 693 -19.36 -0.80 -7.46
C ASN A 693 -20.30 -0.49 -8.64
N LEU A 694 -19.76 -0.08 -9.80
CA LEU A 694 -20.54 0.23 -11.00
C LEU A 694 -21.13 -1.02 -11.66
N THR A 695 -20.33 -2.09 -11.76
CA THR A 695 -20.76 -3.35 -12.39
C THR A 695 -21.86 -4.03 -11.57
N THR A 696 -21.77 -3.95 -10.23
CA THR A 696 -22.76 -4.52 -9.32
C THR A 696 -24.04 -3.69 -9.25
N ALA A 697 -23.94 -2.36 -9.30
CA ALA A 697 -25.11 -1.48 -9.39
C ALA A 697 -26.04 -1.93 -10.55
N ARG A 698 -25.47 -2.21 -11.73
CA ARG A 698 -26.22 -2.65 -12.91
C ARG A 698 -26.59 -4.14 -12.93
N ALA A 699 -26.23 -4.92 -11.90
CA ALA A 699 -26.53 -6.34 -11.85
C ALA A 699 -28.03 -6.64 -11.88
N SER A 700 -28.87 -5.74 -11.34
CA SER A 700 -30.33 -5.88 -11.37
C SER A 700 -30.90 -5.88 -12.80
N VAL A 701 -30.39 -5.02 -13.69
CA VAL A 701 -30.81 -4.98 -15.10
C VAL A 701 -30.37 -6.26 -15.83
N ARG A 702 -29.15 -6.72 -15.54
CA ARG A 702 -28.59 -7.96 -16.12
C ARG A 702 -29.21 -9.24 -15.54
N SER A 703 -29.88 -9.17 -14.39
CA SER A 703 -30.48 -10.34 -13.74
C SER A 703 -31.58 -11.02 -14.57
N LYS A 704 -32.34 -10.24 -15.37
CA LYS A 704 -33.35 -10.75 -16.30
C LYS A 704 -32.71 -11.61 -17.41
N GLU A 705 -31.63 -11.11 -18.02
CA GLU A 705 -30.86 -11.82 -19.05
C GLU A 705 -30.30 -13.14 -18.52
N VAL A 706 -29.66 -13.11 -17.35
CA VAL A 706 -29.10 -14.30 -16.70
C VAL A 706 -30.20 -15.31 -16.37
N SER A 707 -31.36 -14.85 -15.89
CA SER A 707 -32.49 -15.72 -15.54
C SER A 707 -33.06 -16.41 -16.78
N ILE A 708 -33.22 -15.70 -17.90
CA ILE A 708 -33.65 -16.27 -19.17
C ILE A 708 -32.65 -17.31 -19.67
N ARG A 709 -31.34 -17.02 -19.63
CA ARG A 709 -30.31 -17.99 -20.04
C ARG A 709 -30.33 -19.25 -19.20
N LYS A 710 -30.52 -19.15 -17.89
CA LYS A 710 -30.66 -20.31 -17.00
C LYS A 710 -31.92 -21.13 -17.29
N LEU A 711 -33.03 -20.48 -17.64
CA LEU A 711 -34.25 -21.18 -18.08
C LEU A 711 -34.04 -21.94 -19.40
N VAL A 712 -33.22 -21.38 -20.29
CA VAL A 712 -32.82 -22.02 -21.57
C VAL A 712 -31.72 -23.08 -21.39
N GLY A 713 -31.25 -23.32 -20.16
CA GLY A 713 -30.33 -24.42 -19.83
C GLY A 713 -28.87 -24.01 -19.58
N ALA A 714 -28.55 -22.71 -19.49
CA ALA A 714 -27.18 -22.27 -19.18
C ALA A 714 -26.78 -22.61 -17.74
N GLU A 715 -25.65 -23.30 -17.59
CA GLU A 715 -25.13 -23.66 -16.28
C GLU A 715 -24.49 -22.46 -15.56
N LYS A 716 -24.47 -22.51 -14.21
CA LYS A 716 -23.88 -21.46 -13.39
C LYS A 716 -22.40 -21.20 -13.74
N MET A 717 -21.63 -22.25 -14.02
CA MET A 717 -20.21 -22.14 -14.35
C MET A 717 -19.97 -21.53 -15.74
N GLN A 718 -20.84 -21.79 -16.71
CA GLN A 718 -20.77 -21.17 -18.03
C GLN A 718 -21.01 -19.65 -17.94
N LEU A 719 -21.98 -19.23 -17.13
CA LEU A 719 -22.26 -17.81 -16.88
C LEU A 719 -21.13 -17.14 -16.10
N PHE A 720 -20.55 -17.83 -15.12
CA PHE A 720 -19.37 -17.35 -14.41
C PHE A 720 -18.19 -17.12 -15.36
N GLY A 721 -17.87 -18.11 -16.21
CA GLY A 721 -16.81 -17.99 -17.22
C GLY A 721 -17.04 -16.83 -18.20
N GLN A 722 -18.30 -16.62 -18.62
CA GLN A 722 -18.66 -15.47 -19.45
C GLN A 722 -18.35 -14.13 -18.76
N PHE A 723 -18.79 -13.92 -17.52
CA PHE A 723 -18.56 -12.65 -16.81
C PHE A 723 -17.10 -12.43 -16.43
N MET A 724 -16.35 -13.49 -16.16
CA MET A 724 -14.90 -13.42 -16.01
C MET A 724 -14.23 -12.97 -17.32
N ALA A 725 -14.65 -13.49 -18.47
CA ALA A 725 -14.16 -13.05 -19.78
C ALA A 725 -14.52 -11.59 -20.08
N GLU A 726 -15.71 -11.12 -19.71
CA GLU A 726 -16.07 -9.69 -19.80
C GLU A 726 -15.13 -8.81 -18.99
N SER A 727 -14.85 -9.19 -17.73
CA SER A 727 -13.99 -8.42 -16.82
C SER A 727 -12.52 -8.46 -17.24
N PHE A 728 -12.07 -9.59 -17.80
CA PHE A 728 -10.74 -9.73 -18.39
C PHE A 728 -10.56 -8.78 -19.57
N LEU A 729 -11.51 -8.76 -20.51
CA LEU A 729 -11.45 -7.87 -21.68
C LEU A 729 -11.39 -6.40 -21.26
N ILE A 730 -12.20 -5.98 -20.28
CA ILE A 730 -12.16 -4.59 -19.77
C ILE A 730 -10.80 -4.31 -19.12
N SER A 731 -10.25 -5.25 -18.34
CA SER A 731 -8.96 -5.08 -17.66
C SER A 731 -7.81 -4.95 -18.68
N VAL A 732 -7.80 -5.75 -19.75
CA VAL A 732 -6.80 -5.67 -20.83
C VAL A 732 -6.91 -4.36 -21.60
N LEU A 733 -8.12 -3.91 -21.93
CA LEU A 733 -8.32 -2.61 -22.61
C LEU A 733 -7.91 -1.44 -21.71
N SER A 734 -8.21 -1.54 -20.41
CA SER A 734 -7.79 -0.53 -19.42
C SER A 734 -6.27 -0.50 -19.27
N LEU A 735 -5.61 -1.66 -19.30
CA LEU A 735 -4.15 -1.76 -19.28
C LEU A 735 -3.53 -1.15 -20.53
N ALA A 736 -4.08 -1.43 -21.73
CA ALA A 736 -3.59 -0.83 -22.97
C ALA A 736 -3.69 0.70 -22.93
N ALA A 737 -4.82 1.23 -22.43
CA ALA A 737 -4.97 2.67 -22.19
C ALA A 737 -4.03 3.19 -21.10
N ALA A 738 -3.78 2.41 -20.04
CA ALA A 738 -2.84 2.77 -18.98
C ALA A 738 -1.40 2.86 -19.50
N LEU A 739 -0.96 1.94 -20.34
CA LEU A 739 0.38 1.97 -20.94
C LEU A 739 0.56 3.21 -21.84
N LEU A 740 -0.48 3.59 -22.59
CA LEU A 740 -0.48 4.85 -23.35
C LEU A 740 -0.36 6.07 -22.42
N LEU A 741 -1.10 6.08 -21.30
CA LEU A 741 -1.01 7.16 -20.31
C LEU A 741 0.37 7.22 -19.65
N VAL A 742 0.96 6.06 -19.31
CA VAL A 742 2.31 5.96 -18.75
C VAL A 742 3.30 6.60 -19.70
N GLU A 743 3.32 6.20 -20.98
CA GLU A 743 4.23 6.74 -22.00
C GLU A 743 4.08 8.27 -22.16
N LEU A 744 2.84 8.78 -22.23
CA LEU A 744 2.58 10.22 -22.36
C LEU A 744 2.98 11.01 -21.12
N SER A 745 2.87 10.40 -19.93
CA SER A 745 3.18 11.03 -18.66
C SER A 745 4.64 10.89 -18.23
N LEU A 746 5.42 10.01 -18.89
CA LEU A 746 6.78 9.70 -18.47
C LEU A 746 7.71 10.92 -18.45
N PRO A 747 7.73 11.82 -19.46
CA PRO A 747 8.61 13.00 -19.41
C PRO A 747 8.27 13.94 -18.26
N TRP A 748 6.98 14.08 -17.95
CA TRP A 748 6.53 14.86 -16.80
C TRP A 748 6.97 14.18 -15.50
N PHE A 749 6.80 12.87 -15.40
CA PHE A 749 7.22 12.07 -14.26
C PHE A 749 8.74 12.12 -14.01
N GLU A 750 9.55 12.07 -15.06
CA GLU A 750 11.01 12.24 -15.00
C GLU A 750 11.40 13.62 -14.48
N SER A 751 10.77 14.67 -14.99
CA SER A 751 11.01 16.05 -14.51
C SER A 751 10.68 16.22 -13.02
N PHE A 752 9.64 15.54 -12.53
CA PHE A 752 9.22 15.61 -11.13
C PHE A 752 10.11 14.77 -10.20
N THR A 753 10.46 13.55 -10.63
CA THR A 753 11.30 12.64 -9.83
C THR A 753 12.78 13.01 -9.91
N GLY A 754 13.19 13.79 -10.92
CA GLY A 754 14.60 14.07 -11.19
C GLY A 754 15.39 12.83 -11.58
N LYS A 755 14.70 11.79 -12.07
CA LYS A 755 15.26 10.51 -12.49
C LYS A 755 14.91 10.31 -13.96
N GLU A 756 15.89 9.88 -14.74
CA GLU A 756 15.69 9.52 -16.15
C GLU A 756 15.40 8.02 -16.21
N PHE A 757 14.31 7.64 -16.89
CA PHE A 757 13.95 6.25 -17.10
C PHE A 757 14.22 5.90 -18.56
N ASP A 758 15.43 5.39 -18.84
CA ASP A 758 15.78 4.93 -20.18
C ASP A 758 14.91 3.74 -20.59
N GLN A 759 13.91 4.01 -21.43
CA GLN A 759 13.08 3.01 -22.10
C GLN A 759 12.53 1.91 -21.15
N PRO A 760 11.73 2.27 -20.12
CA PRO A 760 11.34 1.35 -19.05
C PRO A 760 10.61 0.10 -19.56
N LEU A 761 9.91 0.19 -20.69
CA LEU A 761 9.15 -0.91 -21.29
C LEU A 761 10.03 -2.02 -21.90
N TYR A 762 11.33 -1.78 -22.10
CA TYR A 762 12.27 -2.80 -22.62
C TYR A 762 12.87 -3.66 -21.50
N ILE A 763 12.69 -3.26 -20.24
CA ILE A 763 13.22 -3.97 -19.09
C ILE A 763 12.28 -5.14 -18.74
N PRO A 764 12.76 -6.42 -18.73
CA PRO A 764 11.90 -7.57 -18.46
C PRO A 764 11.18 -7.55 -17.10
N SER A 765 11.80 -6.93 -16.09
CA SER A 765 11.24 -6.82 -14.75
C SER A 765 10.03 -5.87 -14.68
N VAL A 766 9.93 -4.89 -15.59
CA VAL A 766 8.76 -4.00 -15.71
C VAL A 766 7.54 -4.77 -16.23
N TRP A 767 7.73 -5.72 -17.14
CA TRP A 767 6.65 -6.60 -17.61
C TRP A 767 6.07 -7.47 -16.51
N LEU A 768 6.88 -7.85 -15.52
CA LEU A 768 6.41 -8.55 -14.33
C LEU A 768 5.51 -7.64 -13.47
N VAL A 769 5.87 -6.36 -13.26
CA VAL A 769 5.02 -5.37 -12.56
C VAL A 769 3.68 -5.20 -13.29
N ILE A 770 3.71 -5.06 -14.62
CA ILE A 770 2.52 -4.94 -15.47
C ILE A 770 1.63 -6.19 -15.36
N ALA A 771 2.23 -7.38 -15.46
CA ALA A 771 1.53 -8.65 -15.39
C ALA A 771 0.85 -8.86 -14.01
N VAL A 772 1.56 -8.54 -12.92
CA VAL A 772 1.01 -8.61 -11.56
C VAL A 772 -0.13 -7.61 -11.37
N THR A 773 0.03 -6.39 -11.86
CA THR A 773 -1.03 -5.35 -11.81
C THR A 773 -2.29 -5.80 -12.55
N LEU A 774 -2.14 -6.38 -13.75
CA LEU A 774 -3.23 -6.94 -14.53
C LEU A 774 -3.91 -8.10 -13.80
N LEU A 775 -3.12 -9.03 -13.25
CA LEU A 775 -3.62 -10.21 -12.54
C LEU A 775 -4.45 -9.82 -11.32
N ILE A 776 -3.92 -8.95 -10.46
CA ILE A 776 -4.62 -8.46 -9.26
C ILE A 776 -5.92 -7.75 -9.67
N SER A 777 -5.84 -6.85 -10.65
CA SER A 777 -7.02 -6.12 -11.13
C SER A 777 -8.08 -7.07 -11.68
N PHE A 778 -7.71 -8.03 -12.51
CA PHE A 778 -8.62 -9.02 -13.07
C PHE A 778 -9.32 -9.84 -11.97
N LEU A 779 -8.58 -10.29 -10.95
CA LEU A 779 -9.14 -11.08 -9.85
C LEU A 779 -10.10 -10.25 -8.98
N LEU A 780 -9.72 -9.03 -8.62
CA LEU A 780 -10.55 -8.12 -7.81
C LEU A 780 -11.80 -7.66 -8.58
N ASN A 781 -11.65 -7.35 -9.87
CA ASN A 781 -12.74 -6.86 -10.71
C ASN A 781 -13.70 -7.97 -11.13
N GLY A 782 -13.20 -9.17 -11.40
CA GLY A 782 -13.98 -10.24 -12.04
C GLY A 782 -14.72 -11.14 -11.06
N ILE A 783 -14.06 -11.62 -10.00
CA ILE A 783 -14.57 -12.71 -9.17
C ILE A 783 -15.89 -12.33 -8.50
N TYR A 784 -15.94 -11.17 -7.85
CA TYR A 784 -17.13 -10.76 -7.11
C TYR A 784 -18.35 -10.55 -8.04
N PRO A 785 -18.31 -9.70 -9.09
CA PRO A 785 -19.44 -9.50 -9.98
C PRO A 785 -19.87 -10.80 -10.70
N ALA A 786 -18.92 -11.62 -11.17
CA ALA A 786 -19.22 -12.88 -11.84
C ALA A 786 -19.91 -13.89 -10.91
N ALA A 787 -19.45 -14.00 -9.66
CA ALA A 787 -20.06 -14.87 -8.66
C ALA A 787 -21.46 -14.38 -8.25
N LEU A 788 -21.64 -13.06 -8.10
CA LEU A 788 -22.93 -12.45 -7.80
C LEU A 788 -23.93 -12.69 -8.95
N LEU A 789 -23.58 -12.31 -10.18
CA LEU A 789 -24.44 -12.44 -11.35
C LEU A 789 -24.79 -13.90 -11.67
N SER A 790 -23.81 -14.80 -11.60
CA SER A 790 -24.05 -16.23 -11.83
C SER A 790 -24.91 -16.88 -10.74
N SER A 791 -25.15 -16.24 -9.58
CA SER A 791 -25.94 -16.82 -8.49
C SER A 791 -27.46 -16.62 -8.61
N PHE A 792 -27.94 -15.75 -9.53
CA PHE A 792 -29.36 -15.41 -9.61
C PHE A 792 -30.29 -16.60 -9.91
N GLN A 793 -31.42 -16.68 -9.22
CA GLN A 793 -32.40 -17.76 -9.38
C GLN A 793 -33.59 -17.30 -10.25
N PRO A 794 -33.96 -18.02 -11.32
CA PRO A 794 -34.98 -17.58 -12.28
C PRO A 794 -36.37 -17.32 -11.67
N LEU A 795 -36.81 -18.17 -10.73
CA LEU A 795 -38.16 -18.15 -10.16
C LEU A 795 -38.49 -16.90 -9.33
N HIS A 796 -37.47 -16.20 -8.82
CA HIS A 796 -37.66 -15.00 -8.00
C HIS A 796 -37.71 -13.71 -8.82
N VAL A 797 -37.15 -13.69 -10.03
CA VAL A 797 -37.07 -12.49 -10.88
C VAL A 797 -38.41 -12.18 -11.57
N PHE A 798 -39.21 -13.20 -11.89
CA PHE A 798 -40.50 -13.05 -12.60
C PHE A 798 -41.72 -12.88 -11.68
N LYS A 799 -41.61 -13.17 -10.37
CA LYS A 799 -42.75 -13.10 -9.43
C LYS A 799 -43.09 -11.69 -8.93
N GLY A 800 -42.47 -10.62 -9.45
CA GLY A 800 -42.77 -9.22 -9.12
C GLY A 800 -42.53 -8.80 -7.66
N ARG A 801 -42.26 -9.76 -6.75
CA ARG A 801 -41.91 -9.52 -5.36
C ARG A 801 -40.58 -8.79 -5.35
N ASN A 802 -40.63 -7.51 -4.98
CA ASN A 802 -39.51 -6.61 -4.86
C ASN A 802 -38.21 -7.36 -4.52
N LEU A 803 -37.26 -7.30 -5.44
CA LEU A 803 -35.85 -7.70 -5.30
C LEU A 803 -35.13 -7.03 -4.09
N LEU A 804 -35.84 -6.24 -3.29
CA LEU A 804 -35.35 -5.35 -2.22
C LEU A 804 -35.09 -6.03 -0.87
N ASN A 805 -35.21 -7.35 -0.75
CA ASN A 805 -34.60 -8.04 0.39
C ASN A 805 -33.11 -8.38 0.17
N PHE A 806 -32.47 -7.93 -0.92
CA PHE A 806 -31.02 -7.72 -1.02
C PHE A 806 -30.67 -6.23 -0.81
N ASN A 807 -30.13 -5.80 0.35
CA ASN A 807 -29.48 -4.46 0.48
C ASN A 807 -28.12 -4.57 -0.20
N ASP A 808 -28.15 -4.69 -1.51
CA ASP A 808 -26.97 -4.49 -2.34
C ASP A 808 -26.45 -3.04 -2.18
N SER A 809 -27.31 -2.10 -1.74
CA SER A 809 -26.90 -0.75 -1.38
C SER A 809 -25.93 -0.67 -0.19
N SER A 810 -25.90 -1.65 0.73
CA SER A 810 -25.04 -1.56 1.92
C SER A 810 -23.57 -1.79 1.58
N LEU A 811 -23.25 -2.75 0.70
CA LEU A 811 -21.89 -3.00 0.25
C LEU A 811 -21.35 -1.81 -0.51
N ARG A 812 -22.14 -1.29 -1.47
CA ARG A 812 -21.77 -0.12 -2.26
C ARG A 812 -21.50 1.10 -1.39
N LYS A 813 -22.35 1.34 -0.38
CA LYS A 813 -22.13 2.40 0.62
C LYS A 813 -20.81 2.20 1.37
N THR A 814 -20.50 0.99 1.84
CA THR A 814 -19.22 0.70 2.51
C THR A 814 -18.01 0.89 1.58
N LEU A 815 -18.08 0.41 0.35
CA LEU A 815 -17.02 0.56 -0.64
C LEU A 815 -16.75 2.03 -0.98
N VAL A 816 -17.81 2.84 -1.15
CA VAL A 816 -17.68 4.29 -1.36
C VAL A 816 -17.05 4.97 -0.15
N VAL A 817 -17.43 4.58 1.08
CA VAL A 817 -16.82 5.14 2.31
C VAL A 817 -15.32 4.85 2.34
N ILE A 818 -14.90 3.60 2.11
CA ILE A 818 -13.47 3.22 2.08
C ILE A 818 -12.71 4.05 1.04
N GLN A 819 -13.26 4.17 -0.17
CA GLN A 819 -12.64 4.90 -1.26
C GLN A 819 -12.44 6.40 -0.94
N PHE A 820 -13.47 7.05 -0.38
CA PHE A 820 -13.36 8.44 0.05
C PHE A 820 -12.47 8.61 1.28
N THR A 821 -12.40 7.63 2.19
CA THR A 821 -11.49 7.66 3.33
C THR A 821 -10.04 7.73 2.84
N ILE A 822 -9.66 6.90 1.86
CA ILE A 822 -8.32 6.94 1.23
C ILE A 822 -8.06 8.32 0.62
N SER A 823 -9.02 8.85 -0.15
CA SER A 823 -8.88 10.17 -0.77
C SER A 823 -8.69 11.29 0.25
N VAL A 824 -9.48 11.31 1.34
CA VAL A 824 -9.37 12.32 2.40
C VAL A 824 -8.06 12.19 3.17
N ILE A 825 -7.55 10.98 3.41
CA ILE A 825 -6.23 10.76 4.03
C ILE A 825 -5.14 11.41 3.16
N LEU A 826 -5.16 11.16 1.85
CA LEU A 826 -4.15 11.71 0.93
C LEU A 826 -4.23 13.24 0.81
N ILE A 827 -5.43 13.81 0.74
CA ILE A 827 -5.64 15.27 0.74
C ILE A 827 -5.10 15.87 2.04
N THR A 828 -5.41 15.25 3.19
CA THR A 828 -4.96 15.74 4.50
C THR A 828 -3.45 15.68 4.63
N GLY A 829 -2.82 14.57 4.23
CA GLY A 829 -1.36 14.45 4.20
C GLY A 829 -0.70 15.50 3.30
N THR A 830 -1.27 15.74 2.12
CA THR A 830 -0.79 16.77 1.18
C THR A 830 -0.84 18.17 1.80
N VAL A 831 -1.96 18.55 2.41
CA VAL A 831 -2.10 19.87 3.07
C VAL A 831 -1.12 20.00 4.23
N ILE A 832 -0.90 18.94 5.03
CA ILE A 832 0.05 18.96 6.15
C ILE A 832 1.49 19.12 5.65
N ILE A 833 1.90 18.36 4.64
CA ILE A 833 3.24 18.46 4.05
C ILE A 833 3.45 19.87 3.47
N TYR A 834 2.47 20.41 2.76
CA TYR A 834 2.52 21.78 2.23
C TYR A 834 2.68 22.81 3.35
N CYS A 835 1.89 22.70 4.43
CA CYS A 835 2.01 23.58 5.58
C CYS A 835 3.38 23.47 6.27
N GLN A 836 3.92 22.26 6.41
CA GLN A 836 5.25 22.03 6.98
C GLN A 836 6.36 22.62 6.09
N LEU A 837 6.30 22.43 4.78
CA LEU A 837 7.26 23.03 3.83
C LEU A 837 7.19 24.55 3.85
N ARG A 838 5.98 25.12 3.87
CA ARG A 838 5.80 26.57 3.99
C ARG A 838 6.36 27.11 5.31
N TYR A 839 6.15 26.38 6.41
CA TYR A 839 6.72 26.75 7.72
C TYR A 839 8.24 26.73 7.68
N VAL A 840 8.85 25.68 7.12
CA VAL A 840 10.31 25.57 6.93
C VAL A 840 10.86 26.74 6.09
N GLN A 841 10.22 27.08 4.98
CA GLN A 841 10.68 28.15 4.08
C GLN A 841 10.59 29.56 4.69
N THR A 842 9.58 29.81 5.52
CA THR A 842 9.27 31.15 6.08
C THR A 842 9.78 31.37 7.50
N LYS A 843 10.27 30.32 8.15
CA LYS A 843 10.81 30.41 9.51
C LYS A 843 12.04 31.31 9.52
N ASP A 844 12.12 32.19 10.53
CA ASP A 844 13.34 32.94 10.82
C ASP A 844 14.43 31.96 11.29
N ILE A 845 15.46 31.81 10.47
CA ILE A 845 16.62 30.94 10.70
C ILE A 845 17.74 31.64 11.49
N GLY A 846 17.55 32.90 11.89
CA GLY A 846 18.52 33.67 12.68
C GLY A 846 19.60 34.38 11.86
N TYR A 847 19.57 34.31 10.53
CA TYR A 847 20.43 35.09 9.63
C TYR A 847 19.72 35.46 8.32
N ASP A 848 20.21 36.52 7.67
CA ASP A 848 19.70 36.98 6.38
C ASP A 848 20.45 36.32 5.21
N ARG A 849 19.71 35.55 4.41
CA ARG A 849 20.20 34.87 3.20
C ARG A 849 19.79 35.57 1.90
N SER A 850 18.92 36.58 1.98
CA SER A 850 18.30 37.19 0.82
C SER A 850 19.31 37.95 -0.04
N GLN A 851 19.28 37.69 -1.36
CA GLN A 851 20.15 38.36 -2.34
C GLN A 851 21.66 38.18 -2.07
N VAL A 852 22.04 37.09 -1.39
CA VAL A 852 23.43 36.72 -1.15
C VAL A 852 23.81 35.53 -2.03
N PHE A 853 24.85 35.72 -2.85
CA PHE A 853 25.51 34.61 -3.53
C PHE A 853 26.91 34.41 -2.99
N THR A 854 27.40 33.18 -3.10
CA THR A 854 28.73 32.76 -2.65
C THR A 854 29.50 32.08 -3.77
N PHE A 855 30.81 32.24 -3.75
CA PHE A 855 31.73 31.45 -4.55
C PHE A 855 32.99 31.14 -3.75
N THR A 856 33.49 29.92 -3.91
CA THR A 856 34.65 29.38 -3.19
C THR A 856 35.94 29.82 -3.89
N PHE A 857 37.01 30.13 -3.15
CA PHE A 857 38.30 30.40 -3.79
C PHE A 857 38.86 29.12 -4.41
N PRO A 858 39.74 29.22 -5.44
CA PRO A 858 40.40 28.04 -5.97
C PRO A 858 41.24 27.34 -4.90
N TYR A 859 41.20 26.00 -4.86
CA TYR A 859 41.87 25.20 -3.83
C TYR A 859 43.36 25.51 -3.70
N TRP A 860 44.05 25.77 -4.81
CA TRP A 860 45.46 26.12 -4.83
C TRP A 860 45.76 27.45 -4.12
N THR A 861 44.80 28.37 -4.01
CA THR A 861 45.00 29.69 -3.38
C THR A 861 45.47 29.59 -1.92
N ILE A 862 45.02 28.56 -1.20
CA ILE A 862 45.32 28.37 0.23
C ILE A 862 46.50 27.39 0.42
N HIS A 863 46.70 26.46 -0.52
CA HIS A 863 47.63 25.35 -0.39
C HIS A 863 48.91 25.49 -1.24
N ASP A 864 49.06 26.59 -1.97
CA ASP A 864 50.24 26.84 -2.78
C ASP A 864 51.40 27.34 -1.90
N PRO A 865 52.49 26.56 -1.73
CA PRO A 865 53.63 26.96 -0.93
C PRO A 865 54.37 28.18 -1.51
N ASP A 866 54.18 28.49 -2.80
CA ASP A 866 54.78 29.66 -3.46
C ASP A 866 54.01 30.96 -3.15
N LEU A 867 52.73 30.85 -2.77
CA LEU A 867 51.90 31.97 -2.31
C LEU A 867 52.24 32.28 -0.84
N LYS A 868 53.30 33.06 -0.63
CA LYS A 868 53.79 33.44 0.71
C LYS A 868 52.75 34.15 1.60
N LYS A 869 51.69 34.75 1.04
CA LYS A 869 50.63 35.50 1.75
C LYS A 869 49.27 35.43 1.04
N PRO A 870 48.52 34.32 1.14
CA PRO A 870 47.22 34.15 0.47
C PRO A 870 46.18 35.19 0.94
N GLU A 871 46.26 35.62 2.20
CA GLU A 871 45.40 36.65 2.79
C GLU A 871 45.43 37.99 2.03
N VAL A 872 46.59 38.37 1.47
CA VAL A 872 46.73 39.63 0.71
C VAL A 872 45.96 39.58 -0.60
N LEU A 873 46.01 38.44 -1.29
CA LEU A 873 45.27 38.22 -2.52
C LEU A 873 43.76 38.25 -2.24
N LEU A 874 43.31 37.53 -1.21
CA LEU A 874 41.89 37.48 -0.83
C LEU A 874 41.37 38.86 -0.41
N ASN A 875 42.14 39.63 0.35
CA ASN A 875 41.79 41.00 0.71
C ASN A 875 41.72 41.93 -0.51
N SER A 876 42.61 41.75 -1.50
CA SER A 876 42.58 42.52 -2.74
C SER A 876 41.32 42.22 -3.57
N VAL A 877 40.91 40.94 -3.65
CA VAL A 877 39.66 40.54 -4.30
C VAL A 877 38.45 41.10 -3.55
N LYS A 878 38.42 40.97 -2.22
CA LYS A 878 37.37 41.55 -1.35
C LYS A 878 37.21 43.05 -1.59
N GLN A 879 38.32 43.78 -1.63
CA GLN A 879 38.30 45.23 -1.85
C GLN A 879 37.82 45.59 -3.26
N ALA A 880 38.24 44.86 -4.30
CA ALA A 880 37.76 45.06 -5.66
C ALA A 880 36.25 44.84 -5.78
N LEU A 881 35.72 43.79 -5.13
CA LEU A 881 34.28 43.52 -5.10
C LEU A 881 33.50 44.60 -4.35
N LYS A 882 34.04 45.12 -3.23
CA LYS A 882 33.40 46.22 -2.47
C LYS A 882 33.33 47.55 -3.23
N GLN A 883 34.17 47.76 -4.24
CA GLN A 883 34.18 49.00 -5.03
C GLN A 883 33.11 49.03 -6.13
N GLU A 884 32.51 47.88 -6.45
CA GLU A 884 31.49 47.78 -7.51
C GLU A 884 30.12 48.26 -7.01
N ALA A 885 29.52 49.25 -7.68
CA ALA A 885 28.25 49.87 -7.25
C ALA A 885 27.07 48.88 -7.19
N SER A 886 27.12 47.77 -7.94
CA SER A 886 26.10 46.72 -7.90
C SER A 886 26.16 45.83 -6.65
N ILE A 887 27.26 45.87 -5.90
CA ILE A 887 27.52 45.05 -4.72
C ILE A 887 27.33 45.89 -3.45
N ALA A 888 26.50 45.41 -2.53
CA ALA A 888 26.14 46.13 -1.31
C ALA A 888 27.11 45.84 -0.14
N ASP A 889 27.52 44.60 0.04
CA ASP A 889 28.52 44.20 1.05
C ASP A 889 29.23 42.91 0.61
N VAL A 890 30.43 42.70 1.15
CA VAL A 890 31.27 41.53 0.86
C VAL A 890 31.95 41.06 2.13
N THR A 891 31.80 39.77 2.43
CA THR A 891 32.46 39.11 3.56
C THR A 891 33.02 37.75 3.13
N THR A 892 33.78 37.11 4.01
CA THR A 892 34.34 35.76 3.79
C THR A 892 34.01 34.85 4.96
N ALA A 893 33.85 33.56 4.68
CA ALA A 893 33.66 32.52 5.69
C ALA A 893 34.16 31.15 5.17
N SER A 894 34.58 30.28 6.10
CA SER A 894 35.27 29.00 5.83
C SER A 894 34.50 28.02 4.94
N THR A 895 33.19 28.18 4.85
CA THR A 895 32.31 27.22 4.23
C THR A 895 30.94 27.83 3.98
N ARG A 896 30.05 27.06 3.34
CA ARG A 896 28.63 27.37 3.18
C ARG A 896 27.95 27.35 4.57
N LEU A 897 27.22 28.42 4.90
CA LEU A 897 26.49 28.55 6.16
C LEU A 897 25.23 27.65 6.20
N THR A 898 24.73 27.27 5.02
CA THR A 898 23.62 26.34 4.86
C THR A 898 24.15 24.90 4.86
N ASP A 899 23.67 24.09 5.80
CA ASP A 899 24.05 22.67 5.98
C ASP A 899 25.50 22.46 6.41
N PHE A 900 25.92 23.27 7.39
CA PHE A 900 27.25 23.19 7.95
C PHE A 900 27.38 22.03 8.94
N ASP A 901 28.08 20.98 8.50
CA ASP A 901 28.25 19.76 9.27
C ASP A 901 29.71 19.44 9.64
N ASN A 902 30.62 20.40 9.45
CA ASN A 902 31.97 20.23 9.96
C ASN A 902 31.96 20.29 11.49
N GLN A 903 32.62 19.33 12.11
CA GLN A 903 32.52 19.09 13.54
C GLN A 903 33.92 18.70 14.05
N SER A 904 34.35 19.33 15.15
CA SER A 904 35.67 19.08 15.74
C SER A 904 35.56 18.85 17.24
N SER A 905 36.40 17.97 17.77
CA SER A 905 36.56 17.75 19.22
C SER A 905 37.89 18.32 19.74
N SER A 906 38.68 18.96 18.87
CA SER A 906 40.01 19.51 19.15
C SER A 906 39.95 20.89 19.79
N PHE A 907 39.11 21.01 20.82
CA PHE A 907 38.91 22.23 21.61
C PHE A 907 39.31 21.99 23.06
N ASP A 908 39.90 22.99 23.68
CA ASP A 908 40.23 22.99 25.10
C ASP A 908 39.87 24.34 25.73
N TRP A 909 39.45 24.33 26.99
CA TRP A 909 39.03 25.54 27.69
C TRP A 909 39.27 25.40 29.19
N GLU A 910 39.23 26.54 29.88
CA GLU A 910 39.43 26.59 31.32
C GLU A 910 38.35 25.78 32.09
N GLY A 911 38.79 24.80 32.88
CA GLY A 911 37.90 23.96 33.70
C GLY A 911 37.30 22.74 32.98
N LYS A 912 37.78 22.41 31.77
CA LYS A 912 37.35 21.22 31.03
C LYS A 912 37.74 19.90 31.75
N PRO A 913 36.79 18.97 32.01
CA PRO A 913 37.12 17.63 32.48
C PRO A 913 37.84 16.79 31.42
N ASN A 914 38.82 15.96 31.81
CA ASN A 914 39.66 15.16 30.88
C ASN A 914 38.85 14.20 29.98
N ASP A 915 37.74 13.65 30.50
CA ASP A 915 36.88 12.71 29.77
C ASP A 915 35.76 13.40 28.99
N PHE A 916 35.64 14.73 29.10
CA PHE A 916 34.57 15.50 28.47
C PHE A 916 35.04 16.11 27.16
N LYS A 917 34.71 15.46 26.04
CA LYS A 917 35.10 15.88 24.68
C LYS A 917 33.87 16.19 23.82
N PRO A 918 33.12 17.26 24.13
CA PRO A 918 32.02 17.71 23.29
C PRO A 918 32.55 18.17 21.94
N VAL A 919 31.71 18.01 20.94
CA VAL A 919 32.01 18.39 19.56
C VAL A 919 31.38 19.75 19.29
N LEU A 920 32.14 20.63 18.66
CA LEU A 920 31.66 21.95 18.23
C LEU A 920 31.84 22.10 16.73
N ALA A 921 30.97 22.86 16.10
CA ALA A 921 31.07 23.22 14.71
C ALA A 921 32.00 24.45 14.55
N PRO A 922 33.19 24.36 13.91
CA PRO A 922 34.11 25.49 13.76
C PRO A 922 33.78 26.33 12.54
N LEU A 923 33.08 27.44 12.73
CA LEU A 923 32.86 28.43 11.68
C LEU A 923 33.99 29.44 11.69
N GLN A 924 34.68 29.66 10.58
CA GLN A 924 35.64 30.75 10.50
C GLN A 924 34.99 31.89 9.73
N ALA A 925 34.91 33.07 10.33
CA ALA A 925 34.13 34.19 9.80
C ALA A 925 34.92 35.50 9.92
N ASP A 926 34.80 36.31 8.88
CA ASP A 926 35.41 37.63 8.82
C ASP A 926 34.70 38.68 9.71
N PRO A 927 35.37 39.78 10.10
CA PRO A 927 34.75 40.83 10.91
C PRO A 927 33.49 41.45 10.30
N ASP A 928 33.34 41.50 8.98
CA ASP A 928 32.13 42.03 8.33
C ASP A 928 30.95 41.03 8.34
N PHE A 929 31.19 39.76 8.68
CA PHE A 929 30.22 38.67 8.52
C PHE A 929 28.95 38.88 9.36
N GLN A 930 29.10 39.30 10.62
CA GLN A 930 27.97 39.56 11.52
C GLN A 930 27.05 40.65 10.99
N ARG A 931 27.61 41.73 10.42
CA ARG A 931 26.82 42.84 9.87
C ARG A 931 26.07 42.39 8.62
N MET A 932 26.76 41.70 7.71
CA MET A 932 26.18 41.26 6.44
C MET A 932 25.07 40.23 6.65
N MET A 933 25.31 39.23 7.51
CA MET A 933 24.36 38.17 7.82
C MET A 933 23.34 38.56 8.90
N ARG A 934 23.50 39.74 9.51
CA ARG A 934 22.66 40.31 10.58
C ARG A 934 22.52 39.39 11.80
N LEU A 935 23.62 38.73 12.18
CA LEU A 935 23.66 37.88 13.38
C LEU A 935 23.48 38.72 14.65
N LYS A 936 22.72 38.22 15.61
CA LYS A 936 22.44 38.90 16.88
C LYS A 936 23.46 38.47 17.94
N ILE A 937 24.12 39.42 18.59
CA ILE A 937 25.00 39.15 19.74
C ILE A 937 24.15 39.07 21.01
N ALA A 938 24.34 38.01 21.79
CA ALA A 938 23.71 37.81 23.09
C ALA A 938 24.52 38.49 24.21
N GLU A 939 25.85 38.33 24.19
CA GLU A 939 26.77 38.89 25.18
C GLU A 939 28.10 39.26 24.52
N GLY A 940 28.78 40.32 24.97
CA GLY A 940 30.10 40.71 24.46
C GLY A 940 30.06 41.44 23.11
N ARG A 941 31.03 41.17 22.23
CA ARG A 941 31.20 41.85 20.94
C ARG A 941 31.64 40.91 19.81
N TRP A 942 31.48 41.35 18.56
CA TRP A 942 32.06 40.69 17.39
C TRP A 942 33.57 41.01 17.22
N PHE A 943 34.20 40.36 16.25
CA PHE A 943 35.60 40.60 15.87
C PHE A 943 35.82 42.03 15.36
N ASN A 944 36.96 42.62 15.74
CA ASN A 944 37.46 43.85 15.14
C ASN A 944 38.38 43.54 13.95
N SER A 945 38.48 44.47 13.00
CA SER A 945 39.44 44.38 11.91
C SER A 945 40.87 44.56 12.42
N GLY A 946 41.72 43.53 12.27
CA GLY A 946 43.15 43.59 12.62
C GLY A 946 43.64 42.34 13.36
N ILE A 947 44.90 42.39 13.84
CA ILE A 947 45.60 41.25 14.46
C ILE A 947 45.09 40.96 15.89
N ALA A 948 44.47 41.95 16.54
CA ALA A 948 44.10 41.87 17.96
C ALA A 948 43.13 40.73 18.30
N ASP A 949 42.24 40.35 17.37
CA ASP A 949 41.24 39.32 17.57
C ASP A 949 41.53 38.03 16.77
N GLN A 950 42.74 37.86 16.23
CA GLN A 950 43.08 36.74 15.34
C GLN A 950 42.89 35.37 16.01
N HIS A 951 43.21 35.27 17.30
CA HIS A 951 43.13 34.02 18.07
C HIS A 951 41.86 33.95 18.94
N ASN A 952 41.07 35.02 18.99
CA ASN A 952 39.87 35.10 19.83
C ASN A 952 38.70 34.34 19.21
N VAL A 953 37.76 33.92 20.05
CA VAL A 953 36.61 33.09 19.63
C VAL A 953 35.28 33.66 20.10
N LEU A 954 34.22 33.35 19.36
CA LEU A 954 32.84 33.49 19.82
C LEU A 954 32.18 32.13 19.92
N LEU A 955 31.19 32.01 20.80
CA LEU A 955 30.37 30.82 20.96
C LEU A 955 28.91 31.16 20.67
N ASN A 956 28.09 30.19 20.28
CA ASN A 956 26.63 30.36 20.33
C ASN A 956 26.06 29.98 21.71
N GLU A 957 24.80 30.33 21.97
CA GLU A 957 24.09 29.99 23.21
C GLU A 957 24.10 28.47 23.47
N THR A 958 23.87 27.66 22.44
CA THR A 958 23.94 26.19 22.56
C THR A 958 25.33 25.68 22.93
N ALA A 959 26.42 26.27 22.41
CA ALA A 959 27.78 25.91 22.82
C ALA A 959 28.05 26.25 24.28
N VAL A 960 27.62 27.42 24.76
CA VAL A 960 27.76 27.78 26.18
C VAL A 960 27.06 26.76 27.09
N GLN A 961 25.84 26.35 26.73
CA GLN A 961 25.08 25.32 27.46
C GLN A 961 25.74 23.94 27.40
N THR A 962 26.17 23.52 26.21
CA THR A 962 26.80 22.21 25.97
C THR A 962 28.13 22.09 26.72
N LEU A 963 28.93 23.15 26.68
CA LEU A 963 30.21 23.25 27.38
C LEU A 963 30.06 23.49 28.89
N GLN A 964 28.84 23.70 29.38
CA GLN A 964 28.52 23.97 30.80
C GLN A 964 29.29 25.16 31.38
N LEU A 965 29.57 26.17 30.54
CA LEU A 965 30.33 27.36 30.95
C LEU A 965 29.50 28.22 31.92
N GLN A 966 30.12 28.61 33.03
CA GLN A 966 29.51 29.48 34.04
C GLN A 966 29.88 30.94 33.81
N SER A 967 29.04 31.88 34.22
CA SER A 967 29.36 33.32 34.14
C SER A 967 30.46 33.71 35.15
N PRO A 968 31.35 34.67 34.81
CA PRO A 968 31.47 35.37 33.53
C PRO A 968 32.08 34.47 32.44
N ILE A 969 31.50 34.48 31.25
CA ILE A 969 31.94 33.65 30.11
C ILE A 969 33.04 34.38 29.32
N ILE A 970 32.87 35.69 29.17
CA ILE A 970 33.79 36.56 28.42
C ILE A 970 35.14 36.65 29.14
N GLY A 971 36.22 36.55 28.37
CA GLY A 971 37.60 36.64 28.86
C GLY A 971 38.21 35.29 29.30
N ARG A 972 37.44 34.20 29.31
CA ARG A 972 37.98 32.86 29.60
C ARG A 972 38.85 32.36 28.47
N ARG A 973 39.89 31.58 28.81
CA ARG A 973 40.78 30.92 27.85
C ARG A 973 40.01 29.87 27.05
N PHE A 974 40.15 29.93 25.73
CA PHE A 974 39.64 28.93 24.80
C PHE A 974 40.72 28.64 23.76
N MET A 975 41.01 27.37 23.54
CA MET A 975 42.06 26.89 22.65
C MET A 975 41.47 26.03 21.55
N HIS A 976 41.87 26.31 20.30
CA HIS A 976 41.50 25.53 19.13
C HIS A 976 42.75 25.17 18.32
N GLN A 977 43.00 23.88 18.07
CA GLN A 977 44.13 23.41 17.26
C GLN A 977 45.52 23.95 17.69
N GLY A 978 45.72 24.18 18.99
CA GLY A 978 46.98 24.71 19.54
C GLY A 978 47.06 26.23 19.59
N ASP A 979 46.07 26.92 19.02
CA ASP A 979 45.94 28.37 19.05
C ASP A 979 45.17 28.82 20.29
N THR A 980 45.78 29.64 21.14
CA THR A 980 45.23 30.04 22.45
C THR A 980 44.69 31.46 22.40
N GLY A 981 43.37 31.61 22.55
CA GLY A 981 42.73 32.91 22.68
C GLY A 981 41.72 32.97 23.81
N VAL A 982 40.85 33.99 23.76
CA VAL A 982 39.78 34.18 24.75
C VAL A 982 38.40 34.25 24.09
N ILE A 983 37.38 33.89 24.87
CA ILE A 983 35.98 34.07 24.46
C ILE A 983 35.64 35.56 24.55
N ILE A 984 35.33 36.20 23.42
CA ILE A 984 35.03 37.66 23.37
C ILE A 984 33.54 37.99 23.21
N GLY A 985 32.73 36.98 22.90
CA GLY A 985 31.29 37.16 22.74
C GLY A 985 30.51 35.86 22.61
N VAL A 986 29.22 35.97 22.87
CA VAL A 986 28.22 34.92 22.67
C VAL A 986 27.21 35.41 21.64
N VAL A 987 26.99 34.63 20.60
CA VAL A 987 26.01 34.90 19.52
C VAL A 987 24.72 34.17 19.86
N LYS A 988 23.57 34.78 19.53
CA LYS A 988 22.29 34.06 19.60
C LYS A 988 22.29 32.87 18.66
N ASP A 989 21.57 31.82 19.05
CA ASP A 989 21.45 30.63 18.23
C ASP A 989 20.82 30.93 16.86
N PHE A 990 21.44 30.40 15.80
CA PHE A 990 20.97 30.48 14.42
C PHE A 990 21.09 29.10 13.74
N ASN A 991 20.22 28.84 12.76
CA ASN A 991 20.07 27.53 12.12
C ASN A 991 21.04 27.34 10.96
N TYR A 992 22.22 26.80 11.24
CA TYR A 992 23.22 26.44 10.21
C TYR A 992 23.08 25.02 9.65
N LYS A 993 22.22 24.18 10.24
CA LYS A 993 21.84 22.83 9.76
C LYS A 993 20.40 22.79 9.26
N SER A 994 20.01 21.67 8.64
CA SER A 994 18.59 21.38 8.35
C SER A 994 17.71 21.53 9.60
N LEU A 995 16.52 22.11 9.45
CA LEU A 995 15.47 22.19 10.49
C LEU A 995 14.93 20.83 10.96
N ARG A 996 15.41 19.73 10.39
CA ARG A 996 15.24 18.38 10.95
C ARG A 996 16.02 18.24 12.26
N GLU A 997 17.17 18.89 12.35
CA GLU A 997 18.06 18.86 13.51
C GLU A 997 17.85 20.07 14.43
N LYS A 998 18.22 19.89 15.69
CA LYS A 998 18.34 21.00 16.63
C LYS A 998 19.58 21.83 16.27
N ILE A 999 19.59 23.08 16.71
CA ILE A 999 20.79 23.92 16.56
C ILE A 999 21.91 23.27 17.36
N GLY A 1000 23.05 23.06 16.72
CA GLY A 1000 24.22 22.48 17.36
C GLY A 1000 25.09 23.53 18.03
N PRO A 1001 26.05 23.10 18.86
CA PRO A 1001 27.02 24.00 19.46
C PRO A 1001 28.06 24.43 18.42
N MET A 1002 28.32 25.73 18.33
CA MET A 1002 29.20 26.35 17.35
C MET A 1002 30.24 27.23 18.04
N VAL A 1003 31.45 27.20 17.49
CA VAL A 1003 32.52 28.12 17.80
C VAL A 1003 32.90 28.88 16.54
N ILE A 1004 33.03 30.19 16.65
CA ILE A 1004 33.35 31.09 15.55
C ILE A 1004 34.76 31.64 15.78
N THR A 1005 35.63 31.53 14.77
CA THR A 1005 37.02 32.04 14.82
C THR A 1005 37.26 33.09 13.72
N ASN A 1006 38.25 33.97 13.95
CA ASN A 1006 38.59 35.07 13.06
C ASN A 1006 39.71 34.71 12.07
N GLN A 1007 39.50 33.65 11.29
CA GLN A 1007 40.45 33.18 10.28
C GLN A 1007 39.68 32.86 8.99
N PRO A 1008 39.31 33.85 8.18
CA PRO A 1008 38.49 33.59 7.01
C PRO A 1008 39.24 32.72 5.99
N SER A 1009 38.84 31.45 5.88
CA SER A 1009 39.16 30.56 4.77
C SER A 1009 37.90 30.35 3.89
N GLY A 1010 37.91 29.50 2.87
CA GLY A 1010 36.68 29.07 2.19
C GLY A 1010 36.25 29.90 0.97
N GLY A 1011 35.33 30.85 1.14
CA GLY A 1011 34.70 31.56 0.02
C GLY A 1011 34.21 32.99 0.31
N PHE A 1012 33.92 33.74 -0.76
CA PHE A 1012 33.29 35.06 -0.68
C PHE A 1012 31.78 34.92 -0.55
N TYR A 1013 31.19 35.78 0.25
CA TYR A 1013 29.77 36.02 0.35
C TYR A 1013 29.51 37.45 -0.11
N ILE A 1014 28.63 37.61 -1.09
CA ILE A 1014 28.39 38.89 -1.74
C ILE A 1014 26.90 39.20 -1.69
N LYS A 1015 26.56 40.32 -1.05
CA LYS A 1015 25.20 40.84 -1.03
C LYS A 1015 25.00 41.77 -2.22
N THR A 1016 23.97 41.51 -3.02
CA THR A 1016 23.66 42.36 -4.18
C THR A 1016 22.77 43.54 -3.78
N THR A 1017 22.86 44.63 -4.53
CA THR A 1017 21.88 45.72 -4.43
C THR A 1017 20.55 45.30 -5.06
N VAL A 1018 19.44 45.77 -4.49
CA VAL A 1018 18.08 45.39 -4.90
C VAL A 1018 17.88 45.68 -6.39
N ARG A 1019 17.47 44.65 -7.16
CA ARG A 1019 17.25 44.66 -8.64
C ARG A 1019 18.51 44.68 -9.53
N ASN A 1020 19.71 44.61 -8.98
CA ASN A 1020 20.97 44.61 -9.76
C ASN A 1020 21.74 43.28 -9.69
N THR A 1021 21.07 42.17 -9.36
CA THR A 1021 21.71 40.86 -9.18
C THR A 1021 22.52 40.42 -10.40
N SER A 1022 21.98 40.57 -11.62
CA SER A 1022 22.70 40.22 -12.85
C SER A 1022 23.96 41.08 -13.08
N ALA A 1023 23.89 42.38 -12.76
CA ALA A 1023 25.05 43.27 -12.84
C ALA A 1023 26.13 42.90 -11.80
N ALA A 1024 25.74 42.55 -10.59
CA ALA A 1024 26.66 42.10 -9.55
C ALA A 1024 27.38 40.79 -9.92
N ILE A 1025 26.66 39.84 -10.53
CA ILE A 1025 27.26 38.59 -11.04
C ILE A 1025 28.28 38.89 -12.13
N LEU A 1026 27.95 39.75 -13.10
CA LEU A 1026 28.88 40.12 -14.19
C LEU A 1026 30.12 40.85 -13.66
N ALA A 1027 29.95 41.74 -12.68
CA ALA A 1027 31.05 42.43 -12.03
C ALA A 1027 31.95 41.44 -11.26
N ALA A 1028 31.36 40.54 -10.48
CA ALA A 1028 32.07 39.47 -9.79
C ALA A 1028 32.79 38.53 -10.76
N GLN A 1029 32.18 38.15 -11.88
CA GLN A 1029 32.79 37.33 -12.92
C GLN A 1029 33.99 38.03 -13.58
N LYS A 1030 33.90 39.34 -13.83
CA LYS A 1030 35.00 40.15 -14.38
C LYS A 1030 36.18 40.20 -13.40
N ILE A 1031 35.90 40.44 -12.12
CA ILE A 1031 36.91 40.44 -11.06
C ILE A 1031 37.52 39.05 -10.91
N TRP A 1032 36.70 38.00 -10.90
CA TRP A 1032 37.16 36.61 -10.85
C TRP A 1032 38.13 36.30 -11.98
N LYS A 1033 37.79 36.61 -13.24
CA LYS A 1033 38.69 36.39 -14.39
C LYS A 1033 40.01 37.16 -14.31
N LYS A 1034 40.04 38.30 -13.60
CA LYS A 1034 41.27 39.09 -13.40
C LYS A 1034 42.22 38.43 -12.41
N PHE A 1035 41.69 37.87 -11.32
CA PHE A 1035 42.50 37.29 -10.23
C PHE A 1035 42.72 35.78 -10.38
N PHE A 1036 41.79 35.08 -11.01
CA PHE A 1036 41.78 33.63 -11.20
C PHE A 1036 41.46 33.28 -12.68
N PRO A 1037 42.35 33.63 -13.63
CA PRO A 1037 42.09 33.44 -15.07
C PRO A 1037 41.99 31.96 -15.48
N ASP A 1038 42.61 31.07 -14.71
CA ASP A 1038 42.65 29.62 -14.93
C ASP A 1038 41.48 28.88 -14.24
N ASP A 1039 40.64 29.54 -13.45
CA ASP A 1039 39.55 28.89 -12.74
C ASP A 1039 38.17 29.33 -13.25
N PRO A 1040 37.21 28.42 -13.39
CA PRO A 1040 35.85 28.77 -13.79
C PRO A 1040 35.16 29.56 -12.67
N PHE A 1041 34.37 30.55 -13.06
CA PHE A 1041 33.52 31.29 -12.12
C PHE A 1041 32.25 30.49 -11.86
N ASP A 1042 32.20 29.77 -10.76
CA ASP A 1042 30.98 29.08 -10.27
C ASP A 1042 30.46 29.78 -9.02
N TYR A 1043 29.15 29.98 -8.95
CA TYR A 1043 28.50 30.68 -7.86
C TYR A 1043 27.15 30.05 -7.49
N GLU A 1044 26.78 30.18 -6.22
CA GLU A 1044 25.53 29.65 -5.68
C GLU A 1044 24.81 30.70 -4.84
N PHE A 1045 23.48 30.75 -4.92
CA PHE A 1045 22.68 31.58 -4.02
C PHE A 1045 22.37 30.85 -2.71
N LEU A 1046 22.41 31.57 -1.59
CA LEU A 1046 22.06 30.98 -0.30
C LEU A 1046 20.58 30.56 -0.21
N ASP A 1047 19.66 31.28 -0.87
CA ASP A 1047 18.25 30.90 -0.96
C ASP A 1047 18.04 29.60 -1.75
N ASP A 1048 18.78 29.42 -2.85
CA ASP A 1048 18.71 28.21 -3.67
C ASP A 1048 19.29 27.01 -2.92
N ASN A 1049 20.43 27.20 -2.25
CA ASN A 1049 21.04 26.16 -1.41
C ASN A 1049 20.11 25.75 -0.26
N TYR A 1050 19.47 26.70 0.42
CA TYR A 1050 18.49 26.40 1.46
C TYR A 1050 17.28 25.65 0.91
N THR A 1051 16.80 26.03 -0.28
CA THR A 1051 15.67 25.34 -0.94
C THR A 1051 16.05 23.91 -1.33
N ASN A 1052 17.28 23.69 -1.77
CA ASN A 1052 17.79 22.37 -2.14
C ASN A 1052 17.84 21.39 -0.96
N LEU A 1053 18.00 21.87 0.29
CA LEU A 1053 17.94 21.02 1.50
C LEU A 1053 16.58 20.33 1.69
N TYR A 1054 15.51 20.86 1.08
CA TYR A 1054 14.15 20.32 1.19
C TYR A 1054 13.60 19.82 -0.14
N LYS A 1055 14.48 19.60 -1.14
CA LYS A 1055 14.09 19.20 -2.49
C LYS A 1055 13.37 17.86 -2.50
N THR A 1056 13.84 16.89 -1.71
CA THR A 1056 13.23 15.56 -1.61
C THR A 1056 11.81 15.63 -1.04
N GLU A 1057 11.59 16.46 -0.02
CA GLU A 1057 10.28 16.71 0.57
C GLU A 1057 9.35 17.45 -0.39
N GLN A 1058 9.89 18.40 -1.17
CA GLN A 1058 9.14 19.10 -2.21
C GLN A 1058 8.70 18.14 -3.32
N GLN A 1059 9.60 17.28 -3.80
CA GLN A 1059 9.28 16.23 -4.78
C GLN A 1059 8.22 15.27 -4.24
N SER A 1060 8.37 14.85 -2.98
CA SER A 1060 7.38 14.03 -2.28
C SER A 1060 6.01 14.72 -2.23
N SER A 1061 5.97 16.00 -1.84
CA SER A 1061 4.73 16.79 -1.75
C SER A 1061 3.99 16.86 -3.09
N VAL A 1062 4.72 17.08 -4.19
CA VAL A 1062 4.15 17.09 -5.54
C VAL A 1062 3.57 15.73 -5.91
N LEU A 1063 4.30 14.64 -5.64
CA LEU A 1063 3.82 13.27 -5.88
C LEU A 1063 2.56 12.96 -5.07
N PHE A 1064 2.53 13.28 -3.78
CA PHE A 1064 1.32 13.13 -2.95
C PHE A 1064 0.14 13.94 -3.48
N THR A 1065 0.38 15.18 -3.92
CA THR A 1065 -0.65 16.04 -4.51
C THR A 1065 -1.24 15.40 -5.78
N LEU A 1066 -0.37 14.91 -6.67
CA LEU A 1066 -0.77 14.25 -7.91
C LEU A 1066 -1.63 13.00 -7.61
N PHE A 1067 -1.16 12.14 -6.71
CA PHE A 1067 -1.84 10.90 -6.36
C PHE A 1067 -3.13 11.13 -5.57
N ALA A 1068 -3.18 12.15 -4.71
CA ALA A 1068 -4.42 12.60 -4.07
C ALA A 1068 -5.44 13.06 -5.12
N GLY A 1069 -5.00 13.85 -6.11
CA GLY A 1069 -5.82 14.27 -7.24
C GLY A 1069 -6.36 13.09 -8.05
N ILE A 1070 -5.51 12.11 -8.36
CA ILE A 1070 -5.91 10.89 -9.07
C ILE A 1070 -6.94 10.08 -8.26
N ALA A 1071 -6.69 9.83 -6.97
CA ALA A 1071 -7.61 9.12 -6.09
C ALA A 1071 -8.99 9.81 -6.06
N LEU A 1072 -8.98 11.14 -6.01
CA LEU A 1072 -10.18 11.97 -5.97
C LEU A 1072 -10.95 11.95 -7.29
N VAL A 1073 -10.26 12.01 -8.44
CA VAL A 1073 -10.88 11.86 -9.77
C VAL A 1073 -11.51 10.48 -9.93
N VAL A 1074 -10.80 9.41 -9.55
CA VAL A 1074 -11.33 8.02 -9.60
C VAL A 1074 -12.54 7.87 -8.68
N SER A 1075 -12.54 8.53 -7.52
CA SER A 1075 -13.67 8.59 -6.57
C SER A 1075 -14.88 9.34 -7.12
N ALA A 1076 -14.64 10.49 -7.76
CA ALA A 1076 -15.68 11.24 -8.44
C ALA A 1076 -16.33 10.43 -9.56
N LEU A 1077 -15.53 9.80 -10.45
CA LEU A 1077 -16.06 8.96 -11.53
C LEU A 1077 -16.99 7.85 -11.03
N GLY A 1078 -16.64 7.21 -9.91
CA GLY A 1078 -17.49 6.20 -9.30
C GLY A 1078 -18.79 6.74 -8.72
N LEU A 1079 -18.72 7.89 -8.05
CA LEU A 1079 -19.90 8.59 -7.54
C LEU A 1079 -20.82 9.02 -8.68
N LEU A 1080 -20.27 9.52 -9.79
CA LEU A 1080 -21.00 9.92 -10.99
C LEU A 1080 -21.77 8.75 -11.58
N GLY A 1081 -21.12 7.59 -11.76
CA GLY A 1081 -21.78 6.41 -12.29
C GLY A 1081 -22.85 5.85 -11.35
N LEU A 1082 -22.64 5.93 -10.03
CA LEU A 1082 -23.64 5.53 -9.05
C LEU A 1082 -24.84 6.48 -9.02
N ALA A 1083 -24.60 7.79 -9.11
CA ALA A 1083 -25.62 8.82 -9.15
C ALA A 1083 -26.48 8.68 -10.43
N ALA A 1084 -25.83 8.44 -11.57
CA ALA A 1084 -26.53 8.16 -12.83
C ALA A 1084 -27.43 6.93 -12.72
N PHE A 1085 -26.93 5.84 -12.11
CA PHE A 1085 -27.73 4.64 -11.89
C PHE A 1085 -28.89 4.86 -10.90
N ALA A 1086 -28.64 5.59 -9.80
CA ALA A 1086 -29.69 5.91 -8.83
C ALA A 1086 -30.79 6.78 -9.46
N ALA A 1087 -30.41 7.72 -10.33
CA ALA A 1087 -31.35 8.50 -11.13
C ALA A 1087 -32.15 7.60 -12.08
N GLU A 1088 -31.51 6.68 -12.81
CA GLU A 1088 -32.16 5.68 -13.68
C GLU A 1088 -33.18 4.81 -12.91
N GLN A 1089 -32.86 4.36 -11.70
CA GLN A 1089 -33.78 3.56 -10.88
C GLN A 1089 -34.97 4.35 -10.35
N LYS A 1090 -34.80 5.65 -10.09
CA LYS A 1090 -35.83 6.52 -9.51
C LYS A 1090 -36.59 7.33 -10.55
N VAL A 1091 -36.46 7.04 -11.87
CA VAL A 1091 -37.14 7.81 -12.92
C VAL A 1091 -38.66 7.92 -12.72
N LYS A 1092 -39.36 6.81 -12.40
CA LYS A 1092 -40.81 6.82 -12.13
C LYS A 1092 -41.16 7.65 -10.89
N GLU A 1093 -40.40 7.47 -9.81
CA GLU A 1093 -40.58 8.23 -8.56
C GLU A 1093 -40.36 9.74 -8.77
N ILE A 1094 -39.31 10.11 -9.50
CA ILE A 1094 -38.99 11.49 -9.87
C ILE A 1094 -40.09 12.08 -10.76
N GLY A 1095 -40.56 11.33 -11.76
CA GLY A 1095 -41.65 11.75 -12.64
C GLY A 1095 -42.95 12.02 -11.88
N ILE A 1096 -43.35 11.10 -10.99
CA ILE A 1096 -44.54 11.28 -10.13
C ILE A 1096 -44.37 12.50 -9.22
N ARG A 1097 -43.24 12.63 -8.51
CA ARG A 1097 -42.97 13.77 -7.63
C ARG A 1097 -42.99 15.10 -8.39
N LYS A 1098 -42.45 15.13 -9.61
CA LYS A 1098 -42.41 16.33 -10.46
C LYS A 1098 -43.80 16.73 -10.96
N VAL A 1099 -44.64 15.76 -11.34
CA VAL A 1099 -46.07 16.01 -11.67
C VAL A 1099 -46.84 16.48 -10.43
N LEU A 1100 -46.48 16.01 -9.24
CA LEU A 1100 -47.03 16.46 -7.95
C LEU A 1100 -46.45 17.79 -7.45
N GLY A 1101 -45.65 18.51 -8.26
CA GLY A 1101 -45.16 19.86 -7.93
C GLY A 1101 -43.82 19.94 -7.18
N ALA A 1102 -43.06 18.85 -7.07
CA ALA A 1102 -41.73 18.89 -6.45
C ALA A 1102 -40.76 19.76 -7.26
N SER A 1103 -40.04 20.66 -6.60
CA SER A 1103 -39.05 21.52 -7.25
C SER A 1103 -37.81 20.74 -7.68
N VAL A 1104 -37.07 21.26 -8.67
CA VAL A 1104 -35.79 20.69 -9.12
C VAL A 1104 -34.81 20.58 -7.95
N GLN A 1105 -34.78 21.56 -7.04
CA GLN A 1105 -33.93 21.57 -5.85
C GLN A 1105 -34.27 20.43 -4.88
N GLN A 1106 -35.56 20.13 -4.67
CA GLN A 1106 -35.98 19.02 -3.81
C GLN A 1106 -35.57 17.65 -4.39
N ILE A 1107 -35.67 17.49 -5.72
CA ILE A 1107 -35.26 16.27 -6.42
C ILE A 1107 -33.73 16.11 -6.35
N VAL A 1108 -32.98 17.18 -6.59
CA VAL A 1108 -31.51 17.17 -6.47
C VAL A 1108 -31.08 16.86 -5.04
N GLY A 1109 -31.68 17.51 -4.03
CA GLY A 1109 -31.40 17.24 -2.62
C GLY A 1109 -31.64 15.78 -2.22
N LEU A 1110 -32.75 15.19 -2.70
CA LEU A 1110 -33.08 13.78 -2.47
C LEU A 1110 -32.01 12.82 -3.03
N LEU A 1111 -31.46 13.12 -4.21
CA LEU A 1111 -30.43 12.29 -4.84
C LEU A 1111 -29.05 12.50 -4.20
N THR A 1112 -28.75 13.71 -3.75
CA THR A 1112 -27.42 14.10 -3.25
C THR A 1112 -27.19 13.74 -1.79
N ILE A 1113 -28.22 13.80 -0.93
CA ILE A 1113 -28.06 13.61 0.52
C ILE A 1113 -27.53 12.22 0.91
N ASP A 1114 -27.87 11.20 0.12
CA ASP A 1114 -27.38 9.84 0.33
C ASP A 1114 -25.87 9.72 0.11
N PHE A 1115 -25.29 10.52 -0.79
CA PHE A 1115 -23.86 10.54 -1.04
C PHE A 1115 -23.10 11.42 -0.06
N VAL A 1116 -23.65 12.58 0.29
CA VAL A 1116 -23.08 13.50 1.31
C VAL A 1116 -22.83 12.77 2.62
N LYS A 1117 -23.80 11.96 3.09
CA LYS A 1117 -23.65 11.16 4.31
C LYS A 1117 -22.47 10.18 4.25
N LEU A 1118 -22.19 9.61 3.08
CA LEU A 1118 -21.07 8.68 2.90
C LEU A 1118 -19.73 9.40 2.95
N VAL A 1119 -19.63 10.57 2.31
CA VAL A 1119 -18.40 11.38 2.29
C VAL A 1119 -18.09 11.94 3.68
N LEU A 1120 -19.12 12.37 4.43
CA LEU A 1120 -18.96 12.80 5.82
C LEU A 1120 -18.49 11.66 6.73
N LEU A 1121 -19.11 10.48 6.61
CA LEU A 1121 -18.68 9.30 7.36
C LEU A 1121 -17.23 8.90 7.01
N ALA A 1122 -16.88 8.96 5.73
CA ALA A 1122 -15.52 8.70 5.26
C ALA A 1122 -14.49 9.69 5.85
N SER A 1123 -14.87 10.96 5.97
CA SER A 1123 -14.04 12.01 6.56
C SER A 1123 -13.81 11.78 8.05
N ILE A 1124 -14.86 11.42 8.80
CA ILE A 1124 -14.76 11.10 10.24
C ILE A 1124 -13.80 9.92 10.46
N LEU A 1125 -13.81 8.91 9.60
CA LEU A 1125 -12.88 7.78 9.67
C LEU A 1125 -11.46 8.15 9.24
N ALA A 1126 -11.31 9.05 8.26
CA ALA A 1126 -10.02 9.47 7.73
C ALA A 1126 -9.21 10.32 8.71
N PHE A 1127 -9.87 11.22 9.45
CA PHE A 1127 -9.19 12.17 10.33
C PHE A 1127 -8.26 11.53 11.38
N PRO A 1128 -8.67 10.54 12.19
CA PRO A 1128 -7.77 9.94 13.18
C PRO A 1128 -6.59 9.20 12.53
N ILE A 1129 -6.82 8.56 11.38
CA ILE A 1129 -5.78 7.83 10.64
C ILE A 1129 -4.74 8.80 10.08
N ALA A 1130 -5.21 9.88 9.44
CA ALA A 1130 -4.34 10.92 8.89
C ALA A 1130 -3.59 11.66 10.00
N TRP A 1131 -4.25 11.95 11.12
CA TRP A 1131 -3.60 12.58 12.28
C TRP A 1131 -2.48 11.71 12.83
N TRP A 1132 -2.72 10.41 13.07
CA TRP A 1132 -1.71 9.50 13.57
C TRP A 1132 -0.51 9.38 12.63
N ALA A 1133 -0.76 9.11 11.34
CA ALA A 1133 0.31 8.91 10.36
C ALA A 1133 1.16 10.18 10.15
N MET A 1134 0.51 11.35 10.08
CA MET A 1134 1.22 12.61 9.88
C MET A 1134 1.91 13.11 11.15
N ASN A 1135 1.38 12.79 12.34
CA ASN A 1135 2.05 13.11 13.59
C ASN A 1135 3.36 12.34 13.74
N GLU A 1136 3.38 11.07 13.32
CA GLU A 1136 4.60 10.24 13.29
C GLU A 1136 5.63 10.83 12.32
N TRP A 1137 5.22 11.15 11.09
CA TRP A 1137 6.10 11.79 10.10
C TRP A 1137 6.65 13.14 10.58
N LEU A 1138 5.85 13.93 11.30
CA LEU A 1138 6.32 15.19 11.89
C LEU A 1138 7.31 14.99 13.05
N GLN A 1139 7.44 13.80 13.64
CA GLN A 1139 8.46 13.55 14.68
C GLN A 1139 9.89 13.61 14.13
N ASP A 1140 10.08 13.36 12.83
CA ASP A 1140 11.38 13.44 12.16
C ASP A 1140 11.90 14.89 12.01
N PHE A 1141 11.11 15.88 12.43
CA PHE A 1141 11.47 17.30 12.39
C PHE A 1141 11.60 17.86 13.82
N ALA A 1142 12.79 18.38 14.17
CA ALA A 1142 12.97 19.16 15.40
C ALA A 1142 12.06 20.40 15.42
N TYR A 1143 11.88 21.04 14.27
CA TYR A 1143 10.99 22.18 14.10
C TYR A 1143 9.78 21.81 13.23
N LYS A 1144 8.63 21.65 13.88
CA LYS A 1144 7.38 21.17 13.26
C LYS A 1144 6.19 22.07 13.53
N ILE A 1145 5.22 22.03 12.62
CA ILE A 1145 3.90 22.63 12.83
C ILE A 1145 3.10 21.84 13.86
N THR A 1146 2.18 22.52 14.53
CA THR A 1146 1.15 21.87 15.35
C THR A 1146 -0.07 21.55 14.49
N LEU A 1147 -0.56 20.31 14.57
CA LEU A 1147 -1.71 19.85 13.79
C LEU A 1147 -2.99 20.54 14.27
N SER A 1148 -3.42 21.57 13.53
CA SER A 1148 -4.63 22.33 13.82
C SER A 1148 -5.87 21.69 13.20
N TRP A 1149 -7.02 21.76 13.88
CA TRP A 1149 -8.27 21.10 13.45
C TRP A 1149 -8.78 21.58 12.08
N TRP A 1150 -8.50 22.83 11.69
CA TRP A 1150 -8.97 23.41 10.42
C TRP A 1150 -8.42 22.67 9.20
N ILE A 1151 -7.25 22.01 9.32
CA ILE A 1151 -6.64 21.23 8.23
C ILE A 1151 -7.56 20.07 7.85
N PHE A 1152 -8.11 19.38 8.85
CA PHE A 1152 -9.05 18.28 8.65
C PHE A 1152 -10.38 18.79 8.09
N ALA A 1153 -10.87 19.92 8.60
CA ALA A 1153 -12.08 20.56 8.10
C ALA A 1153 -11.93 20.97 6.62
N LEU A 1154 -10.79 21.54 6.23
CA LEU A 1154 -10.48 21.90 4.85
C LEU A 1154 -10.44 20.68 3.93
N SER A 1155 -9.75 19.61 4.33
CA SER A 1155 -9.68 18.36 3.55
C SER A 1155 -11.07 17.72 3.35
N GLY A 1156 -11.89 17.68 4.41
CA GLY A 1156 -13.27 17.22 4.33
C GLY A 1156 -14.13 18.10 3.43
N ALA A 1157 -13.95 19.43 3.48
CA ALA A 1157 -14.67 20.38 2.64
C ALA A 1157 -14.29 20.24 1.16
N ILE A 1158 -13.01 20.04 0.83
CA ILE A 1158 -12.54 19.77 -0.55
C ILE A 1158 -13.20 18.50 -1.10
N ALA A 1159 -13.13 17.39 -0.34
CA ALA A 1159 -13.73 16.13 -0.74
C ALA A 1159 -15.25 16.23 -0.92
N LEU A 1160 -15.93 16.93 0.00
CA LEU A 1160 -17.36 17.17 -0.07
C LEU A 1160 -17.76 18.03 -1.27
N THR A 1161 -17.01 19.10 -1.55
CA THR A 1161 -17.27 20.00 -2.68
C THR A 1161 -17.19 19.23 -4.00
N ILE A 1162 -16.17 18.40 -4.17
CA ILE A 1162 -16.00 17.60 -5.39
C ILE A 1162 -17.09 16.55 -5.52
N ALA A 1163 -17.44 15.86 -4.43
CA ALA A 1163 -18.57 14.93 -4.42
C ALA A 1163 -19.88 15.62 -4.82
N LEU A 1164 -20.15 16.81 -4.26
CA LEU A 1164 -21.33 17.60 -4.57
C LEU A 1164 -21.37 18.02 -6.05
N LEU A 1165 -20.28 18.56 -6.59
CA LEU A 1165 -20.18 18.93 -8.01
C LEU A 1165 -20.48 17.73 -8.91
N THR A 1166 -19.93 16.57 -8.55
CA THR A 1166 -20.06 15.35 -9.33
C THR A 1166 -21.47 14.78 -9.34
N VAL A 1167 -22.13 14.70 -8.17
CA VAL A 1167 -23.52 14.20 -8.09
C VAL A 1167 -24.49 15.21 -8.66
N SER A 1168 -24.29 16.50 -8.39
CA SER A 1168 -25.21 17.56 -8.80
C SER A 1168 -25.38 17.60 -10.32
N TYR A 1169 -24.31 17.40 -11.09
CA TYR A 1169 -24.40 17.33 -12.55
C TYR A 1169 -25.42 16.28 -13.03
N GLN A 1170 -25.37 15.06 -12.49
CA GLN A 1170 -26.32 14.00 -12.86
C GLN A 1170 -27.71 14.20 -12.24
N ALA A 1171 -27.77 14.68 -11.01
CA ALA A 1171 -29.02 14.94 -10.32
C ALA A 1171 -29.83 16.04 -11.02
N ILE A 1172 -29.17 17.12 -11.48
CA ILE A 1172 -29.79 18.21 -12.24
C ILE A 1172 -30.28 17.68 -13.59
N LYS A 1173 -29.45 16.93 -14.32
CA LYS A 1173 -29.83 16.33 -15.59
C LYS A 1173 -31.09 15.47 -15.47
N ALA A 1174 -31.18 14.65 -14.41
CA ALA A 1174 -32.35 13.83 -14.13
C ALA A 1174 -33.57 14.66 -13.71
N ALA A 1175 -33.38 15.69 -12.89
CA ALA A 1175 -34.46 16.53 -12.40
C ALA A 1175 -35.07 17.42 -13.49
N VAL A 1176 -34.29 17.84 -14.50
CA VAL A 1176 -34.76 18.67 -15.62
C VAL A 1176 -35.46 17.83 -16.71
N ALA A 1177 -35.26 16.51 -16.74
CA ALA A 1177 -35.88 15.61 -17.73
C ALA A 1177 -37.42 15.74 -17.79
N ASN A 1178 -37.98 15.62 -19.00
CA ASN A 1178 -39.42 15.79 -19.23
C ASN A 1178 -40.21 14.61 -18.61
N PRO A 1179 -41.12 14.86 -17.65
CA PRO A 1179 -41.87 13.81 -16.96
C PRO A 1179 -42.80 13.02 -17.90
N VAL A 1180 -43.28 13.60 -19.00
CA VAL A 1180 -44.15 12.91 -19.98
C VAL A 1180 -43.40 11.76 -20.64
N LYS A 1181 -42.14 11.97 -21.04
CA LYS A 1181 -41.29 10.92 -21.61
C LYS A 1181 -40.96 9.82 -20.60
N SER A 1182 -40.86 10.16 -19.31
CA SER A 1182 -40.57 9.21 -18.23
C SER A 1182 -41.77 8.34 -17.83
N LEU A 1183 -43.00 8.82 -18.08
CA LEU A 1183 -44.24 8.09 -17.78
C LEU A 1183 -44.74 7.25 -18.97
N GLN A 1184 -44.42 7.63 -20.21
CA GLN A 1184 -44.80 6.91 -21.45
C GLN A 1184 -43.82 5.80 -21.88
N SER A 1185 -42.69 5.58 -21.19
CA SER A 1185 -41.63 4.67 -21.66
C SER A 1185 -41.89 3.17 -21.41
N GLU A 1186 -43.11 2.79 -21.04
CA GLU A 1186 -43.70 1.44 -21.04
C GLU A 1186 -45.18 1.58 -21.40
#